data_AF-A0A193BR71-F1
#
_entry.id   AF-A0A193BR71-F1
#
_cell.length_a   1.000
_cell.length_b   1.000
_cell.length_c   1.000
_cell.angle_alpha   90.00
_cell.angle_beta   90.00
_cell.angle_gamma   90.00
#
_symmetry.space_group_name_H-M   'P 1'
#
loop_
_entity.id
_entity.type
_entity.pdbx_description
1 polymer ?
#
loop_
_entity_poly.entity_id
_entity_poly.type
_entity_poly.pdbx_seq_one_letter_code
_entity_poly.pdbx_strand_id
1 'polypeptide(L)'
;MPENDDPRWPSDDKDTSSTEPKGTEGNGESTVWLPMSGLASGKTEELSVPKVTPESGSWFQPVVEVEEEPDVPDTPTPQWSAFAPVTPVEPKEPEAPKTVFVQPVQPQHLTEPDWDQFDRNAGTPSRDPEPRQEPQRQEPPRQEPQRQEPQRRPEQNRVEPPSPAPVPSATMHARPVRIEPAEERFDSEATVGMRHAEPPSDEPPAAETEAAPAPKPKKRKRKVLVITTVVVVLLLAGLGGAAAMPKVSNRLGLPWAPNAPKGEIPKPAGVTRVLHGPDVNGAGPTKEGLAAALKGPAGSADLGTLTGTVVDAASGTVLWDKNSATPLTPASTTKILVVAAALLSMDHGTQISTKIVQGADPGTVILVAGGDPSLTALPLGTDSPLYPGAAHVDDLVAQVKKAAGGKISKVQLDVSLFKGPTGAVGWDPEDTAAGNTYMAPVVPVMADGGRTDPKNDHSPRVANPATALTQKIAGKLEAQAGGTTTAPKDAKVLGEVKSQPLTEFANSLLQLSDNMLADALARQVALAKGAEPSFAGGASATMDVLKQAGFDLTGVQLNDGSGLSDQNKIPAKVLSEILAVAAAPDGQDPRTAKLRPMLAGLPVAGGSGTLEKRYGDPASSAGRGWVRGKTGTLSGVNTLAGVVLDTDGRMLVFALMSSGSDQNKGRAALDVVAATLHKCGCR
;
A
#
# COMPACT_ATOMS: atom_id res chain seq x y z
N MET A 1 41.45 47.40 -15.33
CA MET A 1 42.36 48.36 -14.69
C MET A 1 41.80 49.75 -14.93
N PRO A 2 41.79 50.64 -13.92
CA PRO A 2 41.93 50.37 -12.47
C PRO A 2 40.65 49.66 -11.93
N GLU A 3 40.46 49.10 -10.73
CA GLU A 3 41.10 49.11 -9.38
C GLU A 3 40.33 49.90 -8.28
N ASN A 4 40.57 49.51 -7.02
CA ASN A 4 39.66 49.61 -5.85
C ASN A 4 39.73 50.94 -5.06
N ASP A 5 38.91 51.07 -3.99
CA ASP A 5 39.44 51.17 -2.61
C ASP A 5 38.43 50.85 -1.45
N ASP A 6 38.98 50.46 -0.27
CA ASP A 6 38.39 50.17 1.09
C ASP A 6 38.62 51.45 2.01
N PRO A 7 38.42 51.55 3.36
CA PRO A 7 37.89 50.59 4.34
C PRO A 7 36.91 51.11 5.45
N ARG A 8 36.21 50.13 6.06
CA ARG A 8 35.94 49.85 7.50
C ARG A 8 36.15 50.93 8.59
N TRP A 9 35.33 50.87 9.66
CA TRP A 9 35.66 51.12 11.10
C TRP A 9 34.43 50.78 12.03
N PRO A 10 34.41 51.00 13.38
CA PRO A 10 34.87 50.13 14.49
C PRO A 10 33.77 49.45 15.35
N SER A 11 34.20 48.68 16.37
CA SER A 11 33.47 48.25 17.58
C SER A 11 34.13 48.79 18.88
N ASP A 12 33.75 48.25 20.06
CA ASP A 12 34.43 48.30 21.38
C ASP A 12 34.02 49.44 22.38
N ASP A 13 33.96 49.31 23.72
CA ASP A 13 33.85 48.15 24.69
C ASP A 13 33.64 48.66 26.17
N LYS A 14 33.30 47.75 27.14
CA LYS A 14 33.45 47.81 28.65
C LYS A 14 32.52 48.68 29.57
N ASP A 15 32.33 48.42 30.89
CA ASP A 15 32.35 47.21 31.79
C ASP A 15 31.93 47.56 33.29
N THR A 16 31.77 46.53 34.17
CA THR A 16 31.90 46.43 35.68
C THR A 16 30.71 46.44 36.71
N SER A 17 30.72 45.41 37.61
CA SER A 17 30.27 45.30 39.05
C SER A 17 28.85 45.71 39.54
N SER A 18 27.97 44.83 40.09
CA SER A 18 27.89 44.17 41.44
C SER A 18 27.62 45.12 42.66
N THR A 19 26.70 44.93 43.64
CA THR A 19 26.27 43.75 44.46
C THR A 19 24.85 43.87 45.09
N GLU A 20 24.35 42.84 45.82
CA GLU A 20 23.07 42.82 46.61
C GLU A 20 23.07 43.68 47.91
N PRO A 21 21.91 43.84 48.60
CA PRO A 21 21.67 43.03 49.82
C PRO A 21 20.21 42.54 50.07
N LYS A 22 20.01 41.82 51.20
CA LYS A 22 18.78 41.13 51.64
C LYS A 22 17.78 42.05 52.39
N GLY A 23 16.54 41.58 52.61
CA GLY A 23 15.48 42.27 53.39
C GLY A 23 14.90 41.45 54.56
N THR A 24 13.82 41.96 55.19
CA THR A 24 13.05 41.30 56.28
C THR A 24 11.60 41.83 56.39
N GLU A 25 10.74 40.98 57.00
CA GLU A 25 9.50 41.16 57.79
C GLU A 25 8.95 42.59 58.09
N GLY A 26 7.63 42.82 58.28
CA GLY A 26 6.46 41.91 58.28
C GLY A 26 5.21 42.50 59.00
N ASN A 27 4.04 41.89 58.81
CA ASN A 27 2.72 42.15 59.45
C ASN A 27 2.01 43.52 59.24
N GLY A 28 0.67 43.50 59.17
CA GLY A 28 -0.17 44.71 59.05
C GLY A 28 -1.60 44.45 58.56
N GLU A 29 -2.50 44.17 59.49
CA GLU A 29 -3.92 43.78 59.29
C GLU A 29 -4.79 44.71 58.41
N SER A 30 -5.51 44.08 57.47
CA SER A 30 -7.00 44.06 57.36
C SER A 30 -7.78 45.38 57.14
N THR A 31 -8.78 45.39 56.24
CA THR A 31 -10.19 45.09 56.56
C THR A 31 -10.91 44.78 55.24
N VAL A 32 -11.35 43.55 54.94
CA VAL A 32 -12.52 42.81 55.47
C VAL A 32 -13.84 43.27 54.81
N TRP A 33 -14.33 42.50 53.81
CA TRP A 33 -15.57 41.67 53.83
C TRP A 33 -16.89 42.49 53.83
N LEU A 34 -18.00 42.07 53.20
CA LEU A 34 -18.74 40.82 53.43
C LEU A 34 -19.66 40.42 52.24
N PRO A 35 -19.95 39.11 52.05
CA PRO A 35 -21.16 38.64 51.37
C PRO A 35 -22.37 38.66 52.32
N MET A 36 -23.57 38.39 51.81
CA MET A 36 -24.73 37.99 52.62
C MET A 36 -25.47 36.82 51.96
N SER A 37 -26.03 35.94 52.80
CA SER A 37 -26.67 34.69 52.42
C SER A 37 -28.07 34.59 53.00
N GLY A 38 -28.96 33.84 52.34
CA GLY A 38 -29.87 32.94 53.05
C GLY A 38 -31.39 33.15 52.91
N LEU A 39 -32.06 32.00 52.70
CA LEU A 39 -33.33 31.58 53.31
C LEU A 39 -34.64 32.27 52.84
N ALA A 40 -35.74 31.55 52.58
CA ALA A 40 -35.97 30.10 52.59
C ALA A 40 -37.24 29.64 51.81
N SER A 41 -37.37 28.32 51.64
CA SER A 41 -38.57 27.53 51.27
C SER A 41 -39.03 27.55 49.80
N GLY A 42 -39.49 26.40 49.27
CA GLY A 42 -40.15 26.36 47.95
C GLY A 42 -40.09 25.11 47.05
N LYS A 43 -40.07 23.87 47.58
CA LYS A 43 -40.36 22.58 46.88
C LYS A 43 -39.97 22.37 45.39
N THR A 44 -39.11 21.38 45.13
CA THR A 44 -39.15 20.53 43.93
C THR A 44 -38.80 19.09 44.30
N GLU A 45 -39.23 18.12 43.49
CA GLU A 45 -39.20 16.69 43.81
C GLU A 45 -37.95 15.97 43.25
N GLU A 46 -37.41 15.01 44.01
CA GLU A 46 -36.39 14.07 43.49
C GLU A 46 -37.06 12.92 42.75
N LEU A 47 -36.64 12.66 41.51
CA LEU A 47 -36.91 11.42 40.79
C LEU A 47 -35.66 10.53 40.82
N SER A 48 -35.74 9.43 41.57
CA SER A 48 -34.63 8.51 41.79
C SER A 48 -34.41 7.60 40.58
N VAL A 49 -33.19 7.62 40.02
CA VAL A 49 -32.76 6.70 38.95
C VAL A 49 -32.00 5.53 39.58
N PRO A 50 -32.47 4.28 39.45
CA PRO A 50 -31.78 3.12 40.01
C PRO A 50 -30.51 2.77 39.21
N LYS A 51 -29.47 2.34 39.91
CA LYS A 51 -28.28 1.73 39.29
C LYS A 51 -28.66 0.37 38.70
N VAL A 52 -28.20 0.09 37.48
CA VAL A 52 -28.22 -1.25 36.88
C VAL A 52 -26.79 -1.73 36.72
N THR A 53 -26.50 -2.95 37.15
CA THR A 53 -25.22 -3.64 36.97
C THR A 53 -25.12 -4.27 35.58
N PRO A 54 -23.94 -4.29 34.94
CA PRO A 54 -23.78 -4.94 33.64
C PRO A 54 -23.76 -6.47 33.79
N GLU A 55 -24.82 -7.14 33.37
CA GLU A 55 -24.84 -8.60 33.20
C GLU A 55 -24.29 -9.03 31.83
N SER A 56 -23.72 -10.24 31.77
CA SER A 56 -23.01 -10.77 30.61
C SER A 56 -23.95 -11.34 29.54
N GLY A 57 -24.11 -10.62 28.42
CA GLY A 57 -24.89 -11.08 27.27
C GLY A 57 -24.19 -12.17 26.43
N SER A 58 -24.31 -13.43 26.86
CA SER A 58 -23.93 -14.60 26.05
C SER A 58 -25.02 -14.93 25.02
N TRP A 59 -24.64 -15.13 23.75
CA TRP A 59 -25.55 -15.51 22.67
C TRP A 59 -25.14 -16.82 22.01
N PHE A 60 -25.61 -17.94 22.57
CA PHE A 60 -25.71 -19.23 21.88
C PHE A 60 -27.05 -19.88 22.23
N GLN A 61 -27.78 -20.33 21.21
CA GLN A 61 -29.00 -21.15 21.35
C GLN A 61 -28.64 -22.62 21.13
N PRO A 62 -29.10 -23.56 21.97
CA PRO A 62 -28.72 -24.96 21.90
C PRO A 62 -29.56 -25.80 20.92
N VAL A 63 -29.20 -27.08 20.85
CA VAL A 63 -29.76 -28.14 20.00
C VAL A 63 -31.25 -28.40 20.30
N VAL A 64 -32.02 -28.77 19.27
CA VAL A 64 -33.35 -29.37 19.40
C VAL A 64 -33.22 -30.89 19.60
N GLU A 65 -33.76 -31.39 20.71
CA GLU A 65 -33.99 -32.82 20.96
C GLU A 65 -35.41 -32.97 21.53
N VAL A 66 -36.11 -34.06 21.21
CA VAL A 66 -37.57 -34.17 21.36
C VAL A 66 -37.94 -35.42 22.16
N GLU A 67 -38.55 -35.23 23.34
CA GLU A 67 -39.25 -36.26 24.12
C GLU A 67 -40.57 -35.70 24.69
N GLU A 68 -41.39 -36.56 25.29
CA GLU A 68 -42.87 -36.47 25.28
C GLU A 68 -43.50 -35.80 26.54
N GLU A 69 -44.68 -35.18 26.37
CA GLU A 69 -45.54 -34.69 27.47
C GLU A 69 -46.58 -35.74 27.94
N PRO A 70 -46.99 -35.69 29.22
CA PRO A 70 -48.27 -36.27 29.67
C PRO A 70 -49.21 -35.25 30.37
N ASP A 71 -50.53 -35.41 30.18
CA ASP A 71 -51.62 -34.53 30.64
C ASP A 71 -51.75 -34.30 32.16
N VAL A 72 -52.16 -33.08 32.55
CA VAL A 72 -53.12 -32.77 33.65
C VAL A 72 -53.78 -31.37 33.45
N PRO A 73 -54.97 -31.04 34.02
CA PRO A 73 -56.01 -30.32 33.26
C PRO A 73 -56.52 -28.97 33.82
N ASP A 74 -57.54 -28.42 33.15
CA ASP A 74 -58.26 -27.15 33.36
C ASP A 74 -58.63 -26.72 34.80
N THR A 75 -58.61 -25.40 35.06
CA THR A 75 -59.66 -24.66 35.79
C THR A 75 -59.52 -23.12 35.56
N PRO A 76 -60.57 -22.28 35.78
CA PRO A 76 -60.85 -21.14 34.88
C PRO A 76 -60.54 -19.71 35.38
N THR A 77 -60.65 -18.76 34.45
CA THR A 77 -60.55 -17.29 34.63
C THR A 77 -61.89 -16.56 34.81
N PRO A 78 -61.87 -15.36 35.44
CA PRO A 78 -62.75 -14.23 35.12
C PRO A 78 -61.93 -13.10 34.42
N GLN A 79 -62.31 -12.52 33.27
CA GLN A 79 -63.43 -11.57 33.04
C GLN A 79 -63.25 -10.22 33.80
N TRP A 80 -63.40 -9.01 33.23
CA TRP A 80 -64.05 -8.45 32.02
C TRP A 80 -63.24 -7.21 31.49
N SER A 81 -63.39 -6.61 30.29
CA SER A 81 -64.01 -6.98 28.99
C SER A 81 -63.66 -5.94 27.88
N ALA A 82 -63.71 -6.39 26.61
CA ALA A 82 -64.05 -5.68 25.35
C ALA A 82 -63.67 -4.19 25.08
N PHE A 83 -63.03 -3.95 23.91
CA PHE A 83 -63.71 -3.33 22.75
C PHE A 83 -63.09 -3.82 21.41
N ALA A 84 -63.64 -3.39 20.27
CA ALA A 84 -63.57 -4.09 18.97
C ALA A 84 -62.24 -3.95 18.18
N PRO A 85 -61.91 -4.90 17.28
CA PRO A 85 -60.59 -4.97 16.64
C PRO A 85 -60.44 -4.10 15.37
N VAL A 86 -59.22 -3.62 15.14
CA VAL A 86 -58.73 -3.22 13.80
C VAL A 86 -57.88 -4.38 13.27
N THR A 87 -58.13 -4.81 12.04
CA THR A 87 -57.41 -5.92 11.39
C THR A 87 -55.93 -5.59 11.19
N PRO A 88 -54.98 -6.37 11.74
CA PRO A 88 -53.59 -6.30 11.31
C PRO A 88 -53.50 -6.70 9.83
N VAL A 89 -52.83 -5.87 9.03
CA VAL A 89 -52.47 -6.26 7.66
C VAL A 89 -51.33 -7.25 7.75
N GLU A 90 -51.54 -8.45 7.22
CA GLU A 90 -50.56 -9.52 7.19
C GLU A 90 -49.27 -9.05 6.46
N PRO A 91 -48.08 -9.10 7.11
CA PRO A 91 -46.84 -8.68 6.48
C PRO A 91 -46.43 -9.71 5.44
N LYS A 92 -46.82 -9.44 4.18
CA LYS A 92 -46.55 -10.30 3.02
C LYS A 92 -45.06 -10.67 2.95
N GLU A 93 -44.75 -11.97 3.00
CA GLU A 93 -43.40 -12.47 2.87
C GLU A 93 -42.74 -11.94 1.58
N PRO A 94 -41.44 -11.56 1.62
CA PRO A 94 -40.70 -11.25 0.41
C PRO A 94 -40.53 -12.54 -0.41
N GLU A 95 -41.03 -12.57 -1.64
CA GLU A 95 -40.82 -13.72 -2.54
C GLU A 95 -39.32 -14.00 -2.67
N ALA A 96 -38.92 -15.26 -2.40
CA ALA A 96 -37.55 -15.69 -2.60
C ALA A 96 -37.12 -15.44 -4.08
N PRO A 97 -35.91 -14.89 -4.32
CA PRO A 97 -35.51 -14.47 -5.66
C PRO A 97 -35.45 -15.68 -6.61
N LYS A 98 -36.36 -15.70 -7.58
CA LYS A 98 -36.49 -16.77 -8.58
C LYS A 98 -35.19 -16.92 -9.37
N THR A 99 -34.52 -18.05 -9.18
CA THR A 99 -33.22 -18.36 -9.83
C THR A 99 -33.38 -18.53 -11.34
N VAL A 100 -33.22 -17.44 -12.09
CA VAL A 100 -33.22 -17.47 -13.56
C VAL A 100 -31.92 -18.11 -14.04
N PHE A 101 -31.99 -19.38 -14.44
CA PHE A 101 -30.92 -20.05 -15.16
C PHE A 101 -30.78 -19.44 -16.57
N VAL A 102 -29.92 -18.43 -16.69
CA VAL A 102 -29.44 -17.95 -17.99
C VAL A 102 -28.62 -19.08 -18.63
N GLN A 103 -29.08 -19.59 -19.78
CA GLN A 103 -28.32 -20.59 -20.52
C GLN A 103 -26.99 -19.99 -21.00
N PRO A 104 -25.88 -20.74 -20.97
CA PRO A 104 -24.60 -20.25 -21.50
C PRO A 104 -24.73 -20.04 -23.01
N VAL A 105 -24.67 -18.77 -23.43
CA VAL A 105 -24.60 -18.40 -24.84
C VAL A 105 -23.34 -19.02 -25.43
N GLN A 106 -23.50 -19.85 -26.47
CA GLN A 106 -22.36 -20.42 -27.18
C GLN A 106 -21.52 -19.28 -27.77
N PRO A 107 -20.19 -19.25 -27.58
CA PRO A 107 -19.34 -18.31 -28.29
C PRO A 107 -19.46 -18.59 -29.78
N GLN A 108 -20.03 -17.64 -30.53
CA GLN A 108 -19.99 -17.68 -31.98
C GLN A 108 -18.52 -17.67 -32.44
N HIS A 109 -18.21 -18.41 -33.50
CA HIS A 109 -16.87 -18.42 -34.08
C HIS A 109 -16.52 -17.02 -34.60
N LEU A 110 -15.85 -16.23 -33.78
CA LEU A 110 -15.10 -15.06 -34.23
C LEU A 110 -13.91 -15.58 -35.05
N THR A 111 -13.96 -15.35 -36.35
CA THR A 111 -12.81 -15.50 -37.23
C THR A 111 -11.71 -14.54 -36.78
N GLU A 112 -10.46 -15.02 -36.76
CA GLU A 112 -9.30 -14.19 -36.44
C GLU A 112 -9.21 -12.98 -37.40
N PRO A 113 -8.84 -11.78 -36.92
CA PRO A 113 -8.58 -10.65 -37.80
C PRO A 113 -7.41 -10.95 -38.75
N ASP A 114 -7.62 -10.75 -40.04
CA ASP A 114 -6.56 -10.70 -41.06
C ASP A 114 -5.74 -9.40 -40.84
N TRP A 115 -4.49 -9.55 -40.41
CA TRP A 115 -3.62 -8.42 -40.08
C TRP A 115 -2.89 -7.82 -41.31
N ASP A 116 -2.95 -8.45 -42.48
CA ASP A 116 -2.19 -8.04 -43.68
C ASP A 116 -2.83 -6.90 -44.50
N GLN A 117 -3.94 -6.29 -44.03
CA GLN A 117 -4.70 -5.28 -44.79
C GLN A 117 -4.66 -3.83 -44.26
N PHE A 118 -3.77 -3.50 -43.32
CA PHE A 118 -3.61 -2.11 -42.84
C PHE A 118 -2.23 -1.47 -43.04
N ASP A 119 -1.46 -1.92 -44.04
CA ASP A 119 -0.21 -1.26 -44.48
C ASP A 119 -0.23 -0.82 -45.95
N ARG A 120 -1.30 -0.09 -46.34
CA ARG A 120 -1.43 0.53 -47.69
C ARG A 120 -2.12 1.91 -47.68
N ASN A 121 -1.57 2.86 -46.92
CA ASN A 121 -1.54 4.29 -47.30
C ASN A 121 -0.74 5.15 -46.29
N ALA A 122 0.56 4.86 -46.16
CA ALA A 122 1.54 5.80 -45.64
C ALA A 122 2.55 6.15 -46.75
N GLY A 123 2.97 7.41 -46.82
CA GLY A 123 3.83 7.91 -47.90
C GLY A 123 5.28 7.42 -47.79
N THR A 124 5.95 7.28 -48.93
CA THR A 124 7.37 6.90 -49.02
C THR A 124 8.28 7.84 -48.21
N PRO A 125 9.23 7.32 -47.41
CA PRO A 125 10.27 8.14 -46.80
C PRO A 125 11.24 8.67 -47.88
N SER A 126 11.71 9.90 -47.70
CA SER A 126 12.75 10.51 -48.54
C SER A 126 14.11 10.49 -47.84
N ARG A 127 15.18 10.66 -48.62
CA ARG A 127 16.59 10.43 -48.22
C ARG A 127 17.13 11.40 -47.17
N ASP A 128 18.16 10.92 -46.47
CA ASP A 128 18.98 11.65 -45.50
C ASP A 128 19.69 12.89 -46.08
N PRO A 129 19.88 13.94 -45.27
CA PRO A 129 20.89 14.97 -45.48
C PRO A 129 22.13 14.78 -44.57
N GLU A 130 23.32 15.02 -45.12
CA GLU A 130 24.60 14.91 -44.39
C GLU A 130 24.78 15.96 -43.27
N PRO A 131 25.56 15.64 -42.21
CA PRO A 131 25.83 16.57 -41.12
C PRO A 131 26.70 17.75 -41.56
N ARG A 132 26.27 18.97 -41.22
CA ARG A 132 27.03 20.21 -41.52
C ARG A 132 27.81 20.66 -40.27
N GLN A 133 29.05 21.10 -40.49
CA GLN A 133 29.96 21.54 -39.42
C GLN A 133 29.66 22.98 -38.98
N GLU A 134 29.83 23.28 -37.69
CA GLU A 134 29.92 24.64 -37.15
C GLU A 134 31.33 24.92 -36.57
N PRO A 135 31.79 26.19 -36.54
CA PRO A 135 33.21 26.50 -36.44
C PRO A 135 33.72 26.65 -34.99
N GLN A 136 34.92 26.11 -34.75
CA GLN A 136 35.66 26.31 -33.49
C GLN A 136 36.04 27.78 -33.28
N ARG A 137 35.80 28.32 -32.07
CA ARG A 137 36.52 29.49 -31.56
C ARG A 137 37.66 29.03 -30.67
N GLN A 138 38.81 29.70 -30.79
CA GLN A 138 40.00 29.44 -29.99
C GLN A 138 40.05 30.39 -28.78
N GLU A 139 40.38 29.86 -27.61
CA GLU A 139 40.78 30.68 -26.45
C GLU A 139 42.31 30.62 -26.27
N PRO A 140 42.98 31.74 -25.94
CA PRO A 140 44.42 31.77 -25.73
C PRO A 140 44.80 31.33 -24.29
N PRO A 141 45.96 30.68 -24.09
CA PRO A 141 46.36 30.13 -22.79
C PRO A 141 46.75 31.21 -21.78
N ARG A 142 46.55 30.92 -20.49
CA ARG A 142 47.19 31.63 -19.36
C ARG A 142 48.13 30.69 -18.61
N GLN A 143 49.17 31.29 -18.03
CA GLN A 143 50.35 30.61 -17.49
C GLN A 143 50.27 30.46 -15.97
N GLU A 144 50.84 29.37 -15.45
CA GLU A 144 51.11 29.20 -14.02
C GLU A 144 52.37 29.99 -13.58
N PRO A 145 52.36 30.68 -12.43
CA PRO A 145 53.56 31.26 -11.85
C PRO A 145 54.17 30.36 -10.76
N GLN A 146 55.33 29.76 -11.01
CA GLN A 146 56.16 29.11 -9.98
C GLN A 146 56.93 30.16 -9.16
N ARG A 147 56.98 30.01 -7.82
CA ARG A 147 57.98 30.53 -6.84
C ARG A 147 57.49 30.20 -5.41
N GLN A 148 58.31 30.00 -4.36
CA GLN A 148 59.72 29.61 -4.24
C GLN A 148 59.95 29.16 -2.76
N GLU A 149 60.78 28.16 -2.48
CA GLU A 149 61.04 27.68 -1.10
C GLU A 149 61.97 28.61 -0.27
N PRO A 150 61.70 28.80 1.04
CA PRO A 150 62.69 29.20 2.05
C PRO A 150 63.27 28.00 2.84
N GLN A 151 64.40 28.22 3.52
CA GLN A 151 65.28 27.15 4.04
C GLN A 151 64.99 26.71 5.50
N ARG A 152 65.43 25.49 5.87
CA ARG A 152 65.36 24.94 7.24
C ARG A 152 66.49 25.45 8.17
N ARG A 153 66.18 25.64 9.46
CA ARG A 153 67.06 25.36 10.63
C ARG A 153 66.20 24.98 11.88
N PRO A 154 66.76 24.39 12.95
CA PRO A 154 66.14 23.20 13.53
C PRO A 154 65.56 23.29 14.96
N GLU A 155 64.77 22.27 15.29
CA GLU A 155 64.52 21.64 16.62
C GLU A 155 64.03 22.48 17.81
N GLN A 156 62.84 22.12 18.31
CA GLN A 156 62.70 21.64 19.70
C GLN A 156 61.49 20.69 19.84
N ASN A 157 61.60 19.70 20.75
CA ASN A 157 60.59 18.66 20.93
C ASN A 157 59.30 19.18 21.57
N ARG A 158 58.15 18.82 20.99
CA ARG A 158 56.87 18.72 21.71
C ARG A 158 56.06 17.54 21.16
N VAL A 159 55.53 16.72 22.06
CA VAL A 159 54.68 15.57 21.70
C VAL A 159 53.23 16.05 21.60
N GLU A 160 52.57 15.78 20.48
CA GLU A 160 51.13 15.96 20.30
C GLU A 160 50.38 14.62 20.32
N PRO A 161 49.11 14.60 20.76
CA PRO A 161 48.28 13.39 20.79
C PRO A 161 47.86 12.94 19.37
N PRO A 162 47.49 11.66 19.17
CA PRO A 162 47.11 11.15 17.87
C PRO A 162 45.82 11.76 17.34
N SER A 163 45.85 12.25 16.10
CA SER A 163 44.67 12.74 15.38
C SER A 163 43.61 11.64 15.20
N PRO A 164 42.30 11.99 15.21
CA PRO A 164 41.23 11.04 14.89
C PRO A 164 41.30 10.57 13.43
N ALA A 165 40.77 9.37 13.18
CA ALA A 165 40.66 8.79 11.84
C ALA A 165 39.78 9.66 10.90
N PRO A 166 40.02 9.63 9.57
CA PRO A 166 39.28 10.45 8.63
C PRO A 166 37.78 10.11 8.61
N VAL A 167 36.96 11.14 8.74
CA VAL A 167 35.49 11.04 8.60
C VAL A 167 35.14 10.87 7.11
N PRO A 168 34.31 9.89 6.72
CA PRO A 168 33.88 9.73 5.33
C PRO A 168 32.83 10.79 4.96
N SER A 169 33.27 11.90 4.36
CA SER A 169 32.40 12.97 3.87
C SER A 169 31.67 12.61 2.58
N ALA A 170 30.52 11.93 2.69
CA ALA A 170 29.45 11.96 1.68
C ALA A 170 28.13 11.42 2.28
N THR A 171 27.21 12.31 2.69
CA THR A 171 25.84 11.91 3.03
C THR A 171 25.09 11.58 1.74
N MET A 172 24.98 10.30 1.39
CA MET A 172 24.04 9.88 0.35
C MET A 172 22.61 10.07 0.86
N HIS A 173 21.91 11.07 0.32
CA HIS A 173 20.50 11.29 0.60
C HIS A 173 19.65 10.07 0.23
N ALA A 174 18.63 9.76 1.03
CA ALA A 174 17.85 8.54 0.89
C ALA A 174 16.79 8.65 -0.24
N ARG A 175 17.25 8.84 -1.48
CA ARG A 175 16.39 9.00 -2.67
C ARG A 175 15.48 7.78 -2.91
N PRO A 176 14.22 7.94 -3.32
CA PRO A 176 13.40 6.83 -3.83
C PRO A 176 14.01 6.24 -5.11
N VAL A 177 14.11 4.91 -5.21
CA VAL A 177 14.68 4.24 -6.38
C VAL A 177 13.59 3.92 -7.41
N ARG A 178 13.84 4.33 -8.65
CA ARG A 178 12.97 4.13 -9.83
C ARG A 178 12.80 2.63 -10.14
N ILE A 179 11.54 2.20 -10.28
CA ILE A 179 11.22 0.86 -10.81
C ILE A 179 11.19 0.97 -12.35
N GLU A 180 12.27 0.56 -12.99
CA GLU A 180 12.19 0.07 -14.37
C GLU A 180 11.58 -1.34 -14.36
N PRO A 181 10.66 -1.69 -15.28
CA PRO A 181 10.25 -3.08 -15.46
C PRO A 181 11.43 -3.89 -16.01
N ALA A 182 11.61 -5.11 -15.53
CA ALA A 182 12.55 -6.04 -16.15
C ALA A 182 11.96 -6.52 -17.48
N GLU A 183 12.48 -6.04 -18.61
CA GLU A 183 12.17 -6.58 -19.92
C GLU A 183 12.66 -8.04 -20.00
N GLU A 184 11.77 -8.96 -20.37
CA GLU A 184 12.15 -10.34 -20.68
C GLU A 184 12.92 -10.39 -22.00
N ARG A 185 14.26 -10.28 -21.92
CA ARG A 185 15.12 -10.64 -23.05
C ARG A 185 15.09 -12.15 -23.25
N PHE A 186 14.30 -12.58 -24.23
CA PHE A 186 14.43 -13.90 -24.85
C PHE A 186 15.70 -13.93 -25.72
N ASP A 187 16.87 -13.96 -25.08
CA ASP A 187 18.16 -14.20 -25.75
C ASP A 187 18.23 -15.68 -26.18
N SER A 188 17.77 -15.95 -27.40
CA SER A 188 17.62 -17.31 -27.95
C SER A 188 18.93 -17.85 -28.56
N GLU A 189 19.97 -18.06 -27.76
CA GLU A 189 21.16 -18.80 -28.23
C GLU A 189 21.90 -19.58 -27.13
N ALA A 190 22.01 -20.90 -27.29
CA ALA A 190 22.67 -21.80 -26.34
C ALA A 190 23.46 -22.93 -27.04
N THR A 191 24.29 -22.56 -28.02
CA THR A 191 25.08 -23.50 -28.83
C THR A 191 26.40 -23.87 -28.14
N VAL A 192 26.43 -24.97 -27.38
CA VAL A 192 27.64 -25.45 -26.69
C VAL A 192 28.61 -26.14 -27.67
N GLY A 193 29.59 -25.40 -28.17
CA GLY A 193 30.66 -25.93 -29.04
C GLY A 193 31.83 -26.52 -28.25
N MET A 194 31.97 -27.85 -28.25
CA MET A 194 33.20 -28.52 -27.80
C MET A 194 34.22 -28.62 -28.95
N ARG A 195 35.46 -28.16 -28.70
CA ARG A 195 36.55 -28.17 -29.69
C ARG A 195 37.30 -29.51 -29.68
N HIS A 196 37.81 -29.92 -30.84
CA HIS A 196 38.70 -31.07 -30.98
C HIS A 196 40.16 -30.73 -30.62
N ALA A 197 40.93 -31.76 -30.28
CA ALA A 197 42.39 -31.80 -30.36
C ALA A 197 42.82 -33.23 -30.78
N GLU A 198 43.89 -33.36 -31.54
CA GLU A 198 44.36 -34.63 -32.13
C GLU A 198 45.28 -35.44 -31.20
N PRO A 199 45.36 -36.76 -31.41
CA PRO A 199 46.56 -37.56 -31.16
C PRO A 199 47.12 -38.18 -32.47
N PRO A 200 48.45 -38.39 -32.59
CA PRO A 200 49.08 -38.91 -33.80
C PRO A 200 49.20 -40.45 -33.87
N SER A 201 49.24 -40.93 -35.12
CA SER A 201 49.86 -42.16 -35.68
C SER A 201 50.32 -43.33 -34.78
N ASP A 202 49.88 -44.54 -35.13
CA ASP A 202 50.76 -45.71 -35.34
C ASP A 202 50.12 -46.70 -36.35
N GLU A 203 50.90 -47.66 -36.89
CA GLU A 203 50.54 -48.51 -38.06
C GLU A 203 50.21 -50.00 -37.69
N PRO A 204 50.04 -51.00 -38.62
CA PRO A 204 49.03 -52.08 -38.48
C PRO A 204 49.71 -53.48 -38.34
N PRO A 205 49.18 -54.66 -38.82
CA PRO A 205 47.85 -55.06 -39.31
C PRO A 205 47.30 -56.42 -38.78
N ALA A 206 46.03 -56.74 -39.10
CA ALA A 206 45.50 -58.06 -39.51
C ALA A 206 43.94 -58.06 -39.51
N ALA A 207 43.19 -58.94 -40.18
CA ALA A 207 43.33 -59.66 -41.46
C ALA A 207 41.98 -60.38 -41.76
N GLU A 208 41.76 -60.83 -43.01
CA GLU A 208 40.73 -61.82 -43.43
C GLU A 208 39.22 -61.48 -43.29
N THR A 209 38.28 -62.01 -44.10
CA THR A 209 38.30 -62.50 -45.49
C THR A 209 36.87 -62.37 -46.08
N GLU A 210 36.73 -62.10 -47.37
CA GLU A 210 35.44 -62.00 -48.09
C GLU A 210 34.84 -63.37 -48.48
N ALA A 211 33.52 -63.52 -48.47
CA ALA A 211 32.83 -64.74 -48.95
C ALA A 211 31.54 -64.44 -49.73
N ALA A 212 31.42 -65.01 -50.93
CA ALA A 212 30.38 -64.71 -51.92
C ALA A 212 29.11 -65.61 -51.81
N PRO A 213 27.96 -65.26 -52.45
CA PRO A 213 26.64 -65.76 -52.05
C PRO A 213 26.08 -66.96 -52.86
N ALA A 214 25.08 -67.63 -52.27
CA ALA A 214 24.37 -68.81 -52.82
C ALA A 214 22.82 -68.56 -52.88
N PRO A 215 21.96 -69.43 -53.49
CA PRO A 215 20.92 -68.93 -54.42
C PRO A 215 19.50 -68.71 -53.86
N LYS A 216 18.68 -67.98 -54.65
CA LYS A 216 17.29 -67.56 -54.33
C LYS A 216 16.23 -68.57 -54.81
N PRO A 217 15.35 -69.12 -53.94
CA PRO A 217 14.15 -69.82 -54.38
C PRO A 217 12.93 -68.89 -54.58
N LYS A 218 12.32 -68.96 -55.78
CA LYS A 218 10.93 -68.61 -56.18
C LYS A 218 10.19 -67.55 -55.32
N LYS A 219 10.59 -66.27 -55.39
CA LYS A 219 10.07 -65.16 -54.55
C LYS A 219 8.60 -64.72 -54.75
N ARG A 220 7.82 -65.22 -55.72
CA ARG A 220 6.54 -64.56 -56.11
C ARG A 220 5.35 -64.77 -55.16
N LYS A 221 5.17 -65.95 -54.52
CA LYS A 221 4.09 -66.14 -53.52
C LYS A 221 4.45 -65.62 -52.11
N ARG A 222 5.70 -65.78 -51.66
CA ARG A 222 6.16 -65.25 -50.36
C ARG A 222 6.11 -63.73 -50.28
N LYS A 223 6.37 -63.01 -51.39
CA LYS A 223 6.24 -61.53 -51.43
C LYS A 223 4.80 -61.07 -51.18
N VAL A 224 3.80 -61.70 -51.79
CA VAL A 224 2.39 -61.32 -51.57
C VAL A 224 2.02 -61.53 -50.11
N LEU A 225 2.30 -62.71 -49.54
CA LEU A 225 2.01 -62.99 -48.14
C LEU A 225 2.67 -61.97 -47.19
N VAL A 226 3.96 -61.68 -47.37
CA VAL A 226 4.69 -60.70 -46.53
C VAL A 226 4.10 -59.29 -46.70
N ILE A 227 3.76 -58.85 -47.91
CA ILE A 227 3.14 -57.54 -48.13
C ILE A 227 1.75 -57.49 -47.49
N THR A 228 0.92 -58.52 -47.62
CA THR A 228 -0.39 -58.59 -46.97
C THR A 228 -0.25 -58.59 -45.44
N THR A 229 0.68 -59.36 -44.87
CA THR A 229 0.95 -59.34 -43.41
C THR A 229 1.44 -57.97 -42.96
N VAL A 230 2.35 -57.32 -43.68
CA VAL A 230 2.83 -55.96 -43.34
C VAL A 230 1.70 -54.93 -43.46
N VAL A 231 0.85 -54.99 -44.49
CA VAL A 231 -0.31 -54.10 -44.62
C VAL A 231 -1.33 -54.34 -43.51
N VAL A 232 -1.61 -55.60 -43.13
CA VAL A 232 -2.49 -55.91 -42.00
C VAL A 232 -1.90 -55.44 -40.67
N VAL A 233 -0.60 -55.61 -40.43
CA VAL A 233 0.09 -55.11 -39.22
C VAL A 233 0.09 -53.58 -39.19
N LEU A 234 0.31 -52.89 -40.31
CA LEU A 234 0.23 -51.43 -40.39
C LEU A 234 -1.20 -50.91 -40.21
N LEU A 235 -2.22 -51.61 -40.72
CA LEU A 235 -3.62 -51.28 -40.48
C LEU A 235 -4.01 -51.49 -39.01
N LEU A 236 -3.57 -52.59 -38.38
CA LEU A 236 -3.80 -52.85 -36.96
C LEU A 236 -3.05 -51.86 -36.06
N ALA A 237 -1.81 -51.48 -36.41
CA ALA A 237 -1.05 -50.44 -35.71
C ALA A 237 -1.69 -49.05 -35.90
N GLY A 238 -2.20 -48.73 -37.09
CA GLY A 238 -2.94 -47.50 -37.36
C GLY A 238 -4.27 -47.43 -36.60
N LEU A 239 -5.04 -48.53 -36.57
CA LEU A 239 -6.24 -48.66 -35.76
C LEU A 239 -5.95 -48.56 -34.26
N GLY A 240 -4.88 -49.21 -33.78
CA GLY A 240 -4.43 -49.11 -32.40
C GLY A 240 -4.01 -47.68 -32.01
N GLY A 241 -3.22 -47.02 -32.86
CA GLY A 241 -2.81 -45.63 -32.67
C GLY A 241 -4.01 -44.66 -32.68
N ALA A 242 -4.97 -44.86 -33.61
CA ALA A 242 -6.21 -44.09 -33.62
C ALA A 242 -7.05 -44.34 -32.36
N ALA A 243 -7.20 -45.60 -31.92
CA ALA A 243 -7.91 -45.98 -30.70
C ALA A 243 -7.18 -45.60 -29.38
N ALA A 244 -5.92 -45.17 -29.47
CA ALA A 244 -5.16 -44.57 -28.37
C ALA A 244 -5.32 -43.04 -28.29
N MET A 245 -5.73 -42.36 -29.38
CA MET A 245 -5.95 -40.91 -29.36
C MET A 245 -7.08 -40.52 -28.39
N PRO A 246 -6.89 -39.60 -27.44
CA PRO A 246 -7.88 -39.25 -26.42
C PRO A 246 -9.28 -38.89 -26.96
N LYS A 247 -9.36 -38.18 -28.10
CA LYS A 247 -10.64 -37.81 -28.73
C LYS A 247 -11.41 -39.02 -29.27
N VAL A 248 -10.72 -40.10 -29.66
CA VAL A 248 -11.31 -41.33 -30.20
C VAL A 248 -11.64 -42.30 -29.07
N SER A 249 -10.70 -42.52 -28.14
CA SER A 249 -10.91 -43.43 -27.01
C SER A 249 -12.05 -42.96 -26.09
N ASN A 250 -12.14 -41.66 -25.78
CA ASN A 250 -13.25 -41.08 -25.03
C ASN A 250 -14.59 -41.25 -25.79
N ARG A 251 -14.61 -41.06 -27.12
CA ARG A 251 -15.84 -41.16 -27.93
C ARG A 251 -16.33 -42.61 -28.11
N LEU A 252 -15.42 -43.58 -28.05
CA LEU A 252 -15.73 -45.01 -28.14
C LEU A 252 -15.90 -45.69 -26.77
N GLY A 253 -15.78 -44.95 -25.66
CA GLY A 253 -15.96 -45.49 -24.30
C GLY A 253 -14.94 -46.56 -23.89
N LEU A 254 -13.73 -46.53 -24.46
CA LEU A 254 -12.72 -47.57 -24.25
C LEU A 254 -12.16 -47.51 -22.81
N PRO A 255 -11.83 -48.64 -22.17
CA PRO A 255 -11.46 -48.67 -20.75
C PRO A 255 -10.11 -48.00 -20.43
N TRP A 256 -9.29 -47.74 -21.46
CA TRP A 256 -8.05 -46.96 -21.36
C TRP A 256 -8.22 -45.47 -21.75
N ALA A 257 -9.45 -45.02 -22.01
CA ALA A 257 -9.71 -43.62 -22.32
C ALA A 257 -9.43 -42.73 -21.09
N PRO A 258 -8.78 -41.55 -21.24
CA PRO A 258 -8.44 -40.69 -20.10
C PRO A 258 -9.65 -40.30 -19.24
N ASN A 259 -10.83 -40.17 -19.87
CA ASN A 259 -12.07 -39.77 -19.21
C ASN A 259 -13.05 -40.96 -19.03
N ALA A 260 -12.57 -42.21 -19.10
CA ALA A 260 -13.38 -43.37 -18.71
C ALA A 260 -13.84 -43.20 -17.25
N PRO A 261 -15.13 -43.45 -16.91
CA PRO A 261 -15.67 -43.14 -15.59
C PRO A 261 -15.04 -44.02 -14.50
N LYS A 262 -14.19 -43.42 -13.66
CA LYS A 262 -13.46 -44.08 -12.58
C LYS A 262 -14.34 -44.23 -11.32
N GLY A 263 -15.35 -45.07 -11.42
CA GLY A 263 -16.30 -45.36 -10.34
C GLY A 263 -17.29 -44.22 -10.09
N GLU A 264 -18.05 -44.35 -9.00
CA GLU A 264 -18.93 -43.28 -8.52
C GLU A 264 -18.11 -42.14 -7.93
N ILE A 265 -18.45 -40.90 -8.28
CA ILE A 265 -17.84 -39.71 -7.68
C ILE A 265 -18.23 -39.69 -6.20
N PRO A 266 -17.27 -39.59 -5.25
CA PRO A 266 -17.60 -39.53 -3.83
C PRO A 266 -18.50 -38.33 -3.56
N LYS A 267 -19.58 -38.54 -2.81
CA LYS A 267 -20.53 -37.47 -2.44
C LYS A 267 -19.77 -36.28 -1.84
N PRO A 268 -20.01 -35.03 -2.29
CA PRO A 268 -19.32 -33.87 -1.74
C PRO A 268 -19.47 -33.80 -0.22
N ALA A 269 -18.35 -33.86 0.50
CA ALA A 269 -18.35 -33.64 1.93
C ALA A 269 -18.71 -32.17 2.23
N GLY A 270 -19.66 -31.95 3.12
CA GLY A 270 -20.05 -30.61 3.56
C GLY A 270 -18.93 -29.97 4.39
N VAL A 271 -18.06 -29.19 3.76
CA VAL A 271 -16.99 -28.46 4.47
C VAL A 271 -17.57 -27.18 5.09
N THR A 272 -18.11 -27.32 6.30
CA THR A 272 -18.50 -26.17 7.13
C THR A 272 -17.24 -25.41 7.56
N ARG A 273 -16.91 -24.34 6.83
CA ARG A 273 -15.78 -23.47 7.15
C ARG A 273 -16.11 -22.58 8.36
N VAL A 274 -15.91 -23.09 9.56
CA VAL A 274 -15.95 -22.28 10.78
C VAL A 274 -14.74 -21.33 10.76
N LEU A 275 -15.00 -20.03 10.84
CA LEU A 275 -13.95 -19.03 11.02
C LEU A 275 -13.64 -18.91 12.51
N HIS A 276 -12.43 -19.32 12.90
CA HIS A 276 -11.91 -19.11 14.24
C HIS A 276 -11.08 -17.82 14.27
N GLY A 277 -11.21 -17.04 15.34
CA GLY A 277 -10.29 -15.94 15.63
C GLY A 277 -8.92 -16.46 16.11
N PRO A 278 -7.91 -15.58 16.25
CA PRO A 278 -6.64 -15.93 16.87
C PRO A 278 -6.82 -16.43 18.31
N ASP A 279 -5.94 -17.32 18.78
CA ASP A 279 -6.00 -17.83 20.14
C ASP A 279 -5.51 -16.78 21.15
N VAL A 280 -6.43 -16.30 21.98
CA VAL A 280 -6.17 -15.34 23.06
C VAL A 280 -5.85 -16.02 24.41
N ASN A 281 -6.17 -17.30 24.57
CA ASN A 281 -6.11 -18.04 25.85
C ASN A 281 -4.94 -19.03 25.93
N GLY A 282 -4.47 -19.56 24.79
CA GLY A 282 -3.34 -20.49 24.75
C GLY A 282 -1.99 -19.86 25.09
N ALA A 283 -1.01 -20.72 25.35
CA ALA A 283 0.37 -20.32 25.61
C ALA A 283 1.07 -19.95 24.30
N GLY A 284 1.12 -18.65 24.00
CA GLY A 284 1.91 -18.10 22.90
C GLY A 284 3.43 -18.26 23.08
N PRO A 285 4.24 -17.72 22.15
CA PRO A 285 5.68 -17.96 22.13
C PRO A 285 6.42 -17.32 23.32
N THR A 286 7.48 -17.98 23.79
CA THR A 286 8.38 -17.45 24.82
C THR A 286 9.39 -16.46 24.22
N LYS A 287 9.98 -15.60 25.06
CA LYS A 287 10.99 -14.64 24.62
C LYS A 287 12.27 -15.36 24.20
N GLU A 288 12.60 -16.41 24.93
CA GLU A 288 13.75 -17.29 24.75
C GLU A 288 13.63 -18.07 23.44
N GLY A 289 12.47 -18.71 23.19
CA GLY A 289 12.18 -19.42 21.96
C GLY A 289 12.18 -18.50 20.74
N LEU A 290 11.52 -17.35 20.83
CA LEU A 290 11.48 -16.37 19.73
C LEU A 290 12.87 -15.76 19.45
N ALA A 291 13.64 -15.40 20.48
CA ALA A 291 15.01 -14.92 20.32
C ALA A 291 15.94 -15.98 19.71
N ALA A 292 15.76 -17.26 20.05
CA ALA A 292 16.49 -18.36 19.44
C ALA A 292 16.16 -18.52 17.95
N ALA A 293 14.87 -18.48 17.59
CA ALA A 293 14.41 -18.57 16.20
C ALA A 293 14.89 -17.37 15.35
N LEU A 294 14.83 -16.15 15.90
CA LEU A 294 15.23 -14.93 15.19
C LEU A 294 16.73 -14.69 15.14
N LYS A 295 17.55 -15.39 15.95
CA LYS A 295 19.01 -15.19 16.03
C LYS A 295 19.72 -15.23 14.67
N GLY A 296 19.31 -16.14 13.78
CA GLY A 296 19.81 -16.21 12.41
C GLY A 296 19.23 -15.09 11.52
N PRO A 297 17.91 -15.09 11.24
CA PRO A 297 17.27 -14.13 10.36
C PRO A 297 17.56 -12.66 10.71
N ALA A 298 17.37 -12.26 11.97
CA ALA A 298 17.60 -10.89 12.44
C ALA A 298 19.09 -10.56 12.66
N GLY A 299 19.98 -11.54 12.42
CA GLY A 299 21.44 -11.40 12.39
C GLY A 299 22.04 -11.31 10.98
N SER A 300 21.22 -11.35 9.91
CA SER A 300 21.72 -11.25 8.53
C SER A 300 22.42 -9.91 8.26
N ALA A 301 23.59 -9.96 7.62
CA ALA A 301 24.32 -8.77 7.20
C ALA A 301 23.56 -7.93 6.15
N ASP A 302 22.67 -8.57 5.37
CA ASP A 302 21.82 -7.89 4.39
C ASP A 302 20.81 -6.90 5.01
N LEU A 303 20.61 -6.96 6.34
CA LEU A 303 19.75 -6.04 7.09
C LEU A 303 20.49 -4.78 7.57
N GLY A 304 21.82 -4.69 7.41
CA GLY A 304 22.61 -3.56 7.88
C GLY A 304 22.35 -3.24 9.37
N THR A 305 22.01 -1.99 9.66
CA THR A 305 21.49 -1.58 10.97
C THR A 305 20.00 -1.93 11.07
N LEU A 306 19.69 -3.06 11.71
CA LEU A 306 18.33 -3.47 12.05
C LEU A 306 17.93 -2.94 13.44
N THR A 307 16.84 -2.17 13.52
CA THR A 307 16.02 -2.06 14.73
C THR A 307 14.71 -2.84 14.55
N GLY A 308 14.08 -3.27 15.64
CA GLY A 308 12.79 -3.93 15.56
C GLY A 308 12.24 -4.44 16.88
N THR A 309 11.02 -4.96 16.82
CA THR A 309 10.26 -5.50 17.95
C THR A 309 9.18 -6.47 17.48
N VAL A 310 8.85 -7.45 18.32
CA VAL A 310 7.71 -8.37 18.15
C VAL A 310 6.91 -8.40 19.46
N VAL A 311 5.59 -8.27 19.34
CA VAL A 311 4.63 -8.15 20.45
C VAL A 311 3.54 -9.21 20.30
N ASP A 312 3.21 -9.91 21.38
CA ASP A 312 2.00 -10.72 21.47
C ASP A 312 0.77 -9.80 21.52
N ALA A 313 -0.08 -9.81 20.48
CA ALA A 313 -1.23 -8.93 20.41
C ALA A 313 -2.27 -9.20 21.50
N ALA A 314 -2.32 -10.42 22.05
CA ALA A 314 -3.34 -10.80 23.04
C ALA A 314 -2.95 -10.47 24.49
N SER A 315 -1.67 -10.27 24.80
CA SER A 315 -1.21 -9.81 26.13
C SER A 315 -0.53 -8.44 26.14
N GLY A 316 -0.20 -7.87 24.96
CA GLY A 316 0.65 -6.69 24.84
C GLY A 316 2.13 -6.94 25.18
N THR A 317 2.53 -8.18 25.44
CA THR A 317 3.91 -8.50 25.86
C THR A 317 4.88 -8.36 24.70
N VAL A 318 5.90 -7.51 24.84
CA VAL A 318 7.07 -7.50 23.94
C VAL A 318 7.83 -8.82 24.12
N LEU A 319 7.78 -9.67 23.10
CA LEU A 319 8.44 -10.98 23.07
C LEU A 319 9.89 -10.87 22.59
N TRP A 320 10.17 -9.96 21.66
CA TRP A 320 11.51 -9.68 21.15
C TRP A 320 11.70 -8.17 20.97
N ASP A 321 12.87 -7.66 21.34
CA ASP A 321 13.30 -6.28 21.09
C ASP A 321 14.72 -6.28 20.52
N LYS A 322 14.96 -5.42 19.54
CA LYS A 322 16.30 -5.05 19.08
C LYS A 322 16.35 -3.55 18.86
N ASN A 323 16.75 -2.80 19.90
CA ASN A 323 16.89 -1.35 19.88
C ASN A 323 15.63 -0.62 19.39
N SER A 324 14.44 -1.12 19.75
CA SER A 324 13.17 -0.65 19.14
C SER A 324 12.87 0.84 19.38
N ALA A 325 13.42 1.41 20.45
CA ALA A 325 13.33 2.83 20.82
C ALA A 325 14.24 3.75 19.99
N THR A 326 15.22 3.22 19.23
CA THR A 326 16.09 4.02 18.37
C THR A 326 15.32 4.51 17.14
N PRO A 327 15.17 5.83 16.91
CA PRO A 327 14.48 6.34 15.73
C PRO A 327 15.29 6.09 14.45
N LEU A 328 14.66 5.48 13.45
CA LEU A 328 15.22 5.34 12.09
C LEU A 328 14.30 6.02 11.07
N THR A 329 14.81 6.26 9.86
CA THR A 329 13.97 6.70 8.74
C THR A 329 12.97 5.59 8.40
N PRO A 330 11.65 5.85 8.44
CA PRO A 330 10.63 4.81 8.30
C PRO A 330 10.33 4.40 6.85
N ALA A 331 10.60 5.29 5.89
CA ALA A 331 9.96 5.23 4.58
C ALA A 331 8.41 5.10 4.72
N SER A 332 7.73 4.43 3.78
CA SER A 332 6.26 4.30 3.76
C SER A 332 5.59 3.54 4.94
N THR A 333 6.30 3.11 6.00
CA THR A 333 5.64 2.71 7.25
C THR A 333 5.11 3.91 8.05
N THR A 334 5.54 5.16 7.76
CA THR A 334 4.90 6.39 8.27
C THR A 334 3.38 6.38 8.09
N LYS A 335 2.89 5.79 7.00
CA LYS A 335 1.46 5.69 6.67
C LYS A 335 0.62 5.02 7.76
N ILE A 336 1.22 4.19 8.62
CA ILE A 336 0.56 3.60 9.81
C ILE A 336 0.13 4.70 10.78
N LEU A 337 0.99 5.70 11.06
CA LEU A 337 0.67 6.80 11.98
C LEU A 337 -0.48 7.67 11.44
N VAL A 338 -0.46 7.99 10.14
CA VAL A 338 -1.48 8.85 9.51
C VAL A 338 -2.84 8.14 9.45
N VAL A 339 -2.87 6.87 9.06
CA VAL A 339 -4.12 6.09 9.06
C VAL A 339 -4.65 5.92 10.49
N ALA A 340 -3.78 5.61 11.46
CA ALA A 340 -4.20 5.51 12.85
C ALA A 340 -4.76 6.84 13.39
N ALA A 341 -4.11 7.97 13.12
CA ALA A 341 -4.61 9.29 13.50
C ALA A 341 -5.99 9.56 12.88
N ALA A 342 -6.16 9.33 11.57
CA ALA A 342 -7.45 9.51 10.90
C ALA A 342 -8.55 8.63 11.53
N LEU A 343 -8.31 7.32 11.67
CA LEU A 343 -9.27 6.36 12.25
C LEU A 343 -9.61 6.65 13.73
N LEU A 344 -8.74 7.34 14.47
CA LEU A 344 -8.98 7.76 15.85
C LEU A 344 -9.78 9.06 15.95
N SER A 345 -9.54 10.04 15.07
CA SER A 345 -10.12 11.40 15.16
C SER A 345 -11.29 11.70 14.22
N MET A 346 -11.49 10.92 13.16
CA MET A 346 -12.54 11.12 12.16
C MET A 346 -13.56 9.98 12.20
N ASP A 347 -14.78 10.22 11.71
CA ASP A 347 -15.76 9.15 11.54
C ASP A 347 -15.35 8.22 10.38
N HIS A 348 -15.58 6.91 10.52
CA HIS A 348 -15.15 5.91 9.54
C HIS A 348 -15.93 5.98 8.21
N GLY A 349 -17.15 6.54 8.23
CA GLY A 349 -17.94 6.89 7.07
C GLY A 349 -17.63 8.27 6.48
N THR A 350 -16.64 9.01 7.01
CA THR A 350 -16.24 10.33 6.47
C THR A 350 -15.81 10.20 5.01
N GLN A 351 -16.32 11.08 4.16
CA GLN A 351 -15.94 11.20 2.75
C GLN A 351 -15.48 12.63 2.44
N ILE A 352 -14.50 12.77 1.56
CA ILE A 352 -13.97 14.06 1.11
C ILE A 352 -14.86 14.59 -0.03
N SER A 353 -15.34 15.83 0.09
CA SER A 353 -16.28 16.44 -0.87
C SER A 353 -15.57 17.33 -1.89
N THR A 354 -15.70 17.02 -3.18
CA THR A 354 -15.31 17.92 -4.28
C THR A 354 -16.56 18.52 -4.92
N LYS A 355 -16.63 19.85 -5.04
CA LYS A 355 -17.82 20.59 -5.49
C LYS A 355 -17.53 21.45 -6.71
N ILE A 356 -18.56 21.74 -7.50
CA ILE A 356 -18.56 22.86 -8.46
C ILE A 356 -19.70 23.81 -8.07
N VAL A 357 -19.36 25.09 -7.90
CA VAL A 357 -20.29 26.16 -7.52
C VAL A 357 -20.43 27.20 -8.64
N GLN A 358 -21.49 27.99 -8.60
CA GLN A 358 -21.68 29.13 -9.49
C GLN A 358 -20.61 30.21 -9.23
N GLY A 359 -19.98 30.72 -10.29
CA GLY A 359 -19.06 31.85 -10.23
C GLY A 359 -19.77 33.20 -10.21
N ALA A 360 -19.01 34.28 -9.97
CA ALA A 360 -19.54 35.64 -9.95
C ALA A 360 -19.99 36.13 -11.34
N ASP A 361 -19.23 35.80 -12.39
CA ASP A 361 -19.56 36.16 -13.77
C ASP A 361 -20.61 35.19 -14.37
N PRO A 362 -21.62 35.67 -15.11
CA PRO A 362 -22.56 34.81 -15.83
C PRO A 362 -21.86 33.79 -16.75
N GLY A 363 -22.29 32.52 -16.65
CA GLY A 363 -21.67 31.41 -17.38
C GLY A 363 -20.34 30.89 -16.79
N THR A 364 -19.84 31.48 -15.71
CA THR A 364 -18.65 30.97 -15.00
C THR A 364 -19.05 30.03 -13.86
N VAL A 365 -18.27 28.97 -13.67
CA VAL A 365 -18.35 28.07 -12.50
C VAL A 365 -16.98 27.93 -11.85
N ILE A 366 -16.94 27.54 -10.57
CA ILE A 366 -15.71 27.38 -9.79
C ILE A 366 -15.64 25.94 -9.27
N LEU A 367 -14.59 25.21 -9.62
CA LEU A 367 -14.23 23.93 -9.00
C LEU A 367 -13.63 24.19 -7.62
N VAL A 368 -14.30 23.75 -6.57
CA VAL A 368 -13.87 23.91 -5.18
C VAL A 368 -13.18 22.63 -4.71
N ALA A 369 -11.87 22.76 -4.44
CA ALA A 369 -10.99 21.66 -4.10
C ALA A 369 -11.24 21.13 -2.67
N GLY A 370 -11.60 19.85 -2.54
CA GLY A 370 -11.90 19.20 -1.25
C GLY A 370 -10.71 18.56 -0.53
N GLY A 371 -9.57 18.42 -1.19
CA GLY A 371 -8.44 17.61 -0.73
C GLY A 371 -8.59 16.12 -1.07
N ASP A 372 -9.34 15.78 -2.12
CA ASP A 372 -9.53 14.40 -2.60
C ASP A 372 -8.59 14.09 -3.79
N PRO A 373 -7.65 13.14 -3.65
CA PRO A 373 -6.85 12.62 -4.75
C PRO A 373 -7.47 11.42 -5.48
N SER A 374 -8.54 10.81 -4.95
CA SER A 374 -9.09 9.54 -5.44
C SER A 374 -10.08 9.68 -6.61
N LEU A 375 -10.77 10.82 -6.69
CA LEU A 375 -11.70 11.21 -7.76
C LEU A 375 -11.24 10.69 -9.14
N THR A 376 -12.00 9.82 -9.78
CA THR A 376 -11.57 9.16 -11.03
C THR A 376 -12.07 9.87 -12.29
N ALA A 377 -11.17 9.96 -13.27
CA ALA A 377 -11.48 10.38 -14.63
C ALA A 377 -12.02 9.24 -15.53
N LEU A 378 -12.17 8.02 -14.99
CA LEU A 378 -12.82 6.91 -15.68
C LEU A 378 -14.31 7.21 -16.00
N PRO A 379 -14.87 6.61 -17.06
CA PRO A 379 -16.28 6.77 -17.40
C PRO A 379 -17.20 6.36 -16.26
N LEU A 380 -18.29 7.10 -16.06
CA LEU A 380 -19.28 6.82 -15.02
C LEU A 380 -19.80 5.37 -15.10
N GLY A 381 -19.74 4.65 -13.98
CA GLY A 381 -20.10 3.22 -13.91
C GLY A 381 -18.97 2.26 -14.26
N THR A 382 -17.72 2.74 -14.33
CA THR A 382 -16.51 1.92 -14.42
C THR A 382 -15.69 2.07 -13.14
N ASP A 383 -15.72 1.08 -12.25
CA ASP A 383 -14.94 1.11 -11.01
C ASP A 383 -13.44 1.35 -11.28
N SER A 384 -12.82 2.20 -10.45
CA SER A 384 -11.36 2.37 -10.50
C SER A 384 -10.68 1.16 -9.86
N PRO A 385 -9.76 0.47 -10.56
CA PRO A 385 -9.04 -0.68 -10.00
C PRO A 385 -8.00 -0.26 -8.95
N LEU A 386 -7.68 1.04 -8.87
CA LEU A 386 -6.78 1.61 -7.87
C LEU A 386 -7.54 2.19 -6.67
N TYR A 387 -8.71 2.80 -6.91
CA TYR A 387 -9.53 3.43 -5.88
C TYR A 387 -11.00 2.95 -5.93
N PRO A 388 -11.30 1.74 -5.43
CA PRO A 388 -12.66 1.22 -5.37
C PRO A 388 -13.61 2.19 -4.65
N GLY A 389 -14.80 2.42 -5.23
CA GLY A 389 -15.80 3.34 -4.69
C GLY A 389 -15.48 4.84 -4.81
N ALA A 390 -14.45 5.24 -5.55
CA ALA A 390 -14.14 6.65 -5.79
C ALA A 390 -15.25 7.38 -6.58
N ALA A 391 -15.38 8.68 -6.32
CA ALA A 391 -16.24 9.56 -7.12
C ALA A 391 -15.81 9.63 -8.59
N HIS A 392 -16.74 9.88 -9.51
CA HIS A 392 -16.45 10.13 -10.92
C HIS A 392 -16.49 11.63 -11.27
N VAL A 393 -15.52 12.08 -12.07
CA VAL A 393 -15.56 13.41 -12.71
C VAL A 393 -16.80 13.58 -13.61
N ASP A 394 -17.28 12.50 -14.23
CA ASP A 394 -18.45 12.54 -15.11
C ASP A 394 -19.79 12.75 -14.38
N ASP A 395 -19.94 12.24 -13.14
CA ASP A 395 -21.11 12.55 -12.31
C ASP A 395 -21.11 14.04 -11.92
N LEU A 396 -19.98 14.55 -11.42
CA LEU A 396 -19.82 15.96 -11.07
C LEU A 396 -20.17 16.89 -12.24
N VAL A 397 -19.72 16.56 -13.45
CA VAL A 397 -20.07 17.30 -14.68
C VAL A 397 -21.55 17.15 -15.05
N ALA A 398 -22.15 15.96 -14.93
CA ALA A 398 -23.56 15.73 -15.24
C ALA A 398 -24.50 16.51 -14.31
N GLN A 399 -24.20 16.53 -13.00
CA GLN A 399 -24.92 17.36 -12.02
C GLN A 399 -24.85 18.84 -12.39
N VAL A 400 -23.65 19.35 -12.70
CA VAL A 400 -23.44 20.76 -13.09
C VAL A 400 -24.21 21.13 -14.36
N LYS A 401 -24.17 20.29 -15.41
CA LYS A 401 -24.97 20.52 -16.63
C LYS A 401 -26.47 20.59 -16.35
N LYS A 402 -26.97 19.78 -15.41
CA LYS A 402 -28.38 19.78 -14.96
C LYS A 402 -28.74 21.00 -14.11
N ALA A 403 -27.84 21.50 -13.25
CA ALA A 403 -28.12 22.55 -12.27
C ALA A 403 -27.83 23.99 -12.76
N ALA A 404 -26.99 24.16 -13.79
CA ALA A 404 -26.56 25.47 -14.28
C ALA A 404 -27.66 26.25 -15.02
N GLY A 405 -28.59 25.57 -15.69
CA GLY A 405 -29.73 26.20 -16.39
C GLY A 405 -29.37 27.04 -17.62
N GLY A 406 -28.12 27.00 -18.08
CA GLY A 406 -27.62 27.77 -19.22
C GLY A 406 -26.22 27.31 -19.64
N LYS A 407 -25.66 27.92 -20.70
CA LYS A 407 -24.30 27.56 -21.17
C LYS A 407 -23.23 28.04 -20.19
N ILE A 408 -22.36 27.11 -19.80
CA ILE A 408 -21.11 27.42 -19.09
C ILE A 408 -20.05 27.79 -20.13
N SER A 409 -19.32 28.88 -19.89
CA SER A 409 -18.27 29.42 -20.75
C SER A 409 -16.87 29.30 -20.12
N LYS A 410 -16.78 29.23 -18.79
CA LYS A 410 -15.51 29.30 -18.04
C LYS A 410 -15.57 28.46 -16.76
N VAL A 411 -14.51 27.69 -16.49
CA VAL A 411 -14.30 26.93 -15.25
C VAL A 411 -13.07 27.48 -14.54
N GLN A 412 -13.28 28.18 -13.42
CA GLN A 412 -12.20 28.59 -12.52
C GLN A 412 -11.94 27.52 -11.45
N LEU A 413 -10.85 27.70 -10.71
CA LEU A 413 -10.36 26.74 -9.70
C LEU A 413 -10.13 27.43 -8.35
N ASP A 414 -10.73 26.93 -7.29
CA ASP A 414 -10.41 27.30 -5.91
C ASP A 414 -9.56 26.19 -5.26
N VAL A 415 -8.28 26.50 -5.04
CA VAL A 415 -7.29 25.67 -4.33
C VAL A 415 -6.96 26.22 -2.94
N SER A 416 -7.76 27.15 -2.41
CA SER A 416 -7.47 27.85 -1.16
C SER A 416 -7.48 26.95 0.09
N LEU A 417 -7.95 25.69 -0.02
CA LEU A 417 -8.00 24.74 1.09
C LEU A 417 -6.61 24.45 1.67
N PHE A 418 -5.71 23.82 0.91
CA PHE A 418 -4.37 23.44 1.39
C PHE A 418 -3.43 24.66 1.48
N LYS A 419 -2.49 24.62 2.43
CA LYS A 419 -1.53 25.69 2.72
C LYS A 419 -0.08 25.20 2.61
N GLY A 420 0.85 26.15 2.54
CA GLY A 420 2.29 25.88 2.48
C GLY A 420 2.75 25.34 1.10
N PRO A 421 3.93 24.72 1.03
CA PRO A 421 4.47 24.16 -0.21
C PRO A 421 3.74 22.89 -0.65
N THR A 422 3.87 22.55 -1.93
CA THR A 422 3.33 21.33 -2.57
C THR A 422 4.28 20.13 -2.49
N GLY A 423 5.53 20.33 -2.06
CA GLY A 423 6.46 19.28 -1.64
C GLY A 423 6.91 19.47 -0.20
N ALA A 424 7.25 18.39 0.50
CA ALA A 424 7.63 18.43 1.91
C ALA A 424 9.13 18.71 2.12
N VAL A 425 9.53 19.00 3.36
CA VAL A 425 10.94 19.09 3.76
C VAL A 425 11.55 17.68 3.75
N GLY A 426 12.69 17.51 3.10
CA GLY A 426 13.36 16.20 2.95
C GLY A 426 12.92 15.37 1.74
N TRP A 427 12.14 15.95 0.82
CA TRP A 427 11.96 15.40 -0.54
C TRP A 427 13.05 15.92 -1.47
N ASP A 428 13.42 15.14 -2.47
CA ASP A 428 14.21 15.60 -3.60
C ASP A 428 13.32 16.40 -4.58
N PRO A 429 13.79 17.49 -5.21
CA PRO A 429 13.02 18.15 -6.27
C PRO A 429 12.61 17.21 -7.42
N GLU A 430 13.39 16.16 -7.70
CA GLU A 430 13.07 15.11 -8.68
C GLU A 430 11.81 14.29 -8.27
N ASP A 431 11.48 14.20 -6.98
CA ASP A 431 10.35 13.43 -6.46
C ASP A 431 8.99 14.00 -6.91
N THR A 432 8.91 15.29 -7.24
CA THR A 432 7.68 15.94 -7.72
C THR A 432 7.72 16.32 -9.20
N ALA A 433 8.79 15.91 -9.91
CA ALA A 433 8.99 16.25 -11.31
C ALA A 433 7.96 15.61 -12.25
N ALA A 434 7.77 16.23 -13.42
CA ALA A 434 6.93 15.68 -14.48
C ALA A 434 7.40 14.28 -14.88
N GLY A 435 6.49 13.30 -14.87
CA GLY A 435 6.79 11.92 -15.25
C GLY A 435 7.10 10.98 -14.08
N ASN A 436 7.17 11.48 -12.85
CA ASN A 436 7.33 10.67 -11.63
C ASN A 436 6.13 9.73 -11.44
N THR A 437 6.33 8.49 -10.98
CA THR A 437 5.27 7.47 -10.86
C THR A 437 4.69 7.36 -9.45
N TYR A 438 5.45 7.72 -8.40
CA TYR A 438 5.05 7.54 -7.00
C TYR A 438 4.59 8.84 -6.32
N MET A 439 4.90 10.02 -6.88
CA MET A 439 4.59 11.31 -6.28
C MET A 439 4.31 12.38 -7.36
N ALA A 440 3.58 13.43 -6.97
CA ALA A 440 3.32 14.64 -7.74
C ALA A 440 3.16 15.82 -6.76
N PRO A 441 3.15 17.09 -7.21
CA PRO A 441 2.90 18.23 -6.33
C PRO A 441 1.56 18.08 -5.58
N VAL A 442 1.61 18.06 -4.24
CA VAL A 442 0.43 17.83 -3.39
C VAL A 442 -0.47 19.06 -3.38
N VAL A 443 -1.55 18.97 -4.14
CA VAL A 443 -2.57 20.02 -4.35
C VAL A 443 -3.96 19.51 -3.93
N PRO A 444 -4.90 20.38 -3.52
CA PRO A 444 -6.17 19.93 -2.93
C PRO A 444 -7.19 19.37 -3.93
N VAL A 445 -6.87 19.25 -5.22
CA VAL A 445 -7.73 18.54 -6.17
C VAL A 445 -6.91 17.97 -7.32
N MET A 446 -7.22 16.74 -7.72
CA MET A 446 -6.65 16.04 -8.88
C MET A 446 -7.59 14.90 -9.27
N ALA A 447 -7.29 14.21 -10.38
CA ALA A 447 -7.92 12.93 -10.67
C ALA A 447 -6.89 11.79 -10.59
N ASP A 448 -7.33 10.62 -10.13
CA ASP A 448 -6.58 9.35 -10.18
C ASP A 448 -5.16 9.41 -9.53
N GLY A 449 -5.03 10.18 -8.44
CA GLY A 449 -3.76 10.44 -7.77
C GLY A 449 -2.76 11.25 -8.62
N GLY A 450 -3.25 11.92 -9.66
CA GLY A 450 -2.44 12.62 -10.66
C GLY A 450 -1.94 11.73 -11.79
N ARG A 451 -2.29 10.45 -11.85
CA ARG A 451 -1.81 9.51 -12.88
C ARG A 451 -2.27 9.86 -14.29
N THR A 452 -1.45 9.48 -15.27
CA THR A 452 -1.76 9.58 -16.71
C THR A 452 -2.61 8.39 -17.21
N ASP A 453 -2.42 7.20 -16.65
CA ASP A 453 -3.32 6.06 -16.82
C ASP A 453 -4.00 5.71 -15.48
N PRO A 454 -5.32 5.91 -15.33
CA PRO A 454 -6.05 5.63 -14.09
C PRO A 454 -6.12 4.14 -13.72
N LYS A 455 -5.73 3.22 -14.61
CA LYS A 455 -5.76 1.77 -14.39
C LYS A 455 -4.40 1.17 -14.01
N ASN A 456 -3.31 1.92 -14.17
CA ASN A 456 -1.95 1.45 -13.96
C ASN A 456 -1.29 2.23 -12.81
N ASP A 457 -1.08 1.56 -11.67
CA ASP A 457 -0.48 2.16 -10.47
C ASP A 457 0.87 2.83 -10.74
N HIS A 458 1.68 2.22 -11.60
CA HIS A 458 3.03 2.67 -11.93
C HIS A 458 3.06 3.66 -13.11
N SER A 459 1.91 4.16 -13.58
CA SER A 459 1.90 5.15 -14.66
C SER A 459 2.47 6.51 -14.22
N PRO A 460 3.10 7.27 -15.12
CA PRO A 460 3.60 8.60 -14.82
C PRO A 460 2.49 9.54 -14.31
N ARG A 461 2.82 10.41 -13.36
CA ARG A 461 1.91 11.44 -12.82
C ARG A 461 2.16 12.80 -13.50
N VAL A 462 1.10 13.59 -13.61
CA VAL A 462 1.12 14.90 -14.28
C VAL A 462 1.71 15.98 -13.38
N ALA A 463 2.52 16.87 -13.95
CA ALA A 463 3.20 17.93 -13.20
C ALA A 463 2.26 18.98 -12.57
N ASN A 464 1.03 19.12 -13.08
CA ASN A 464 0.06 20.13 -12.62
C ASN A 464 -1.33 19.49 -12.38
N PRO A 465 -1.52 18.68 -11.32
CA PRO A 465 -2.70 17.84 -11.17
C PRO A 465 -4.04 18.60 -11.13
N ALA A 466 -4.10 19.72 -10.40
CA ALA A 466 -5.30 20.55 -10.31
C ALA A 466 -5.64 21.23 -11.65
N THR A 467 -4.64 21.70 -12.38
CA THR A 467 -4.80 22.30 -13.72
C THR A 467 -5.29 21.26 -14.73
N ALA A 468 -4.71 20.06 -14.73
CA ALA A 468 -5.10 18.97 -15.62
C ALA A 468 -6.55 18.52 -15.39
N LEU A 469 -6.99 18.43 -14.13
CA LEU A 469 -8.40 18.16 -13.81
C LEU A 469 -9.31 19.32 -14.22
N THR A 470 -8.93 20.57 -13.94
CA THR A 470 -9.72 21.75 -14.34
C THR A 470 -9.91 21.82 -15.86
N GLN A 471 -8.87 21.51 -16.63
CA GLN A 471 -8.93 21.39 -18.10
C GLN A 471 -9.84 20.23 -18.54
N LYS A 472 -9.76 19.07 -17.89
CA LYS A 472 -10.61 17.90 -18.19
C LYS A 472 -12.10 18.21 -17.94
N ILE A 473 -12.42 18.91 -16.85
CA ILE A 473 -13.78 19.37 -16.52
C ILE A 473 -14.25 20.45 -17.50
N ALA A 474 -13.41 21.44 -17.81
CA ALA A 474 -13.74 22.50 -18.77
C ALA A 474 -14.04 21.92 -20.17
N GLY A 475 -13.23 20.98 -20.66
CA GLY A 475 -13.48 20.28 -21.92
C GLY A 475 -14.79 19.50 -21.92
N LYS A 476 -15.08 18.74 -20.86
CA LYS A 476 -16.37 18.03 -20.70
C LYS A 476 -17.58 18.97 -20.58
N LEU A 477 -17.37 20.23 -20.18
CA LEU A 477 -18.38 21.29 -20.09
C LEU A 477 -18.46 22.20 -21.34
N GLU A 478 -17.65 21.97 -22.38
CA GLU A 478 -17.54 22.84 -23.57
C GLU A 478 -17.16 24.31 -23.22
N ALA A 479 -16.36 24.46 -22.17
CA ALA A 479 -15.96 25.70 -21.53
C ALA A 479 -14.44 25.89 -21.56
N GLN A 480 -13.99 27.13 -21.33
CA GLN A 480 -12.56 27.44 -21.18
C GLN A 480 -12.10 27.19 -19.73
N ALA A 481 -10.90 26.64 -19.57
CA ALA A 481 -10.25 26.60 -18.26
C ALA A 481 -9.74 28.01 -17.89
N GLY A 482 -10.16 28.50 -16.74
CA GLY A 482 -9.72 29.78 -16.17
C GLY A 482 -8.60 29.63 -15.15
N GLY A 483 -8.07 30.76 -14.69
CA GLY A 483 -7.13 30.81 -13.56
C GLY A 483 -7.79 30.50 -12.21
N THR A 484 -6.97 30.54 -11.17
CA THR A 484 -7.42 30.36 -9.78
C THR A 484 -8.29 31.51 -9.29
N THR A 485 -9.10 31.24 -8.27
CA THR A 485 -9.98 32.19 -7.58
C THR A 485 -10.27 31.70 -6.16
N THR A 486 -11.13 32.39 -5.42
CA THR A 486 -11.76 31.87 -4.20
C THR A 486 -13.28 31.91 -4.36
N ALA A 487 -13.96 30.83 -3.98
CA ALA A 487 -15.41 30.74 -4.05
C ALA A 487 -16.09 31.59 -2.96
N PRO A 488 -17.17 32.32 -3.27
CA PRO A 488 -18.04 32.89 -2.25
C PRO A 488 -18.59 31.79 -1.32
N LYS A 489 -18.66 32.06 -0.01
CA LYS A 489 -19.09 31.06 1.00
C LYS A 489 -20.54 30.60 0.84
N ASP A 490 -21.34 31.44 0.20
CA ASP A 490 -22.76 31.31 -0.12
C ASP A 490 -23.02 30.98 -1.61
N ALA A 491 -21.96 30.69 -2.39
CA ALA A 491 -22.08 30.35 -3.80
C ALA A 491 -22.96 29.11 -4.01
N LYS A 492 -23.96 29.23 -4.88
CA LYS A 492 -24.87 28.13 -5.24
C LYS A 492 -24.09 26.92 -5.74
N VAL A 493 -24.19 25.80 -5.02
CA VAL A 493 -23.65 24.49 -5.48
C VAL A 493 -24.41 24.05 -6.73
N LEU A 494 -23.67 23.65 -7.76
CA LEU A 494 -24.19 23.13 -9.03
C LEU A 494 -23.92 21.63 -9.18
N GLY A 495 -22.89 21.11 -8.52
CA GLY A 495 -22.66 19.67 -8.37
C GLY A 495 -21.73 19.39 -7.20
N GLU A 496 -21.86 18.21 -6.61
CA GLU A 496 -21.05 17.72 -5.51
C GLU A 496 -20.87 16.20 -5.63
N VAL A 497 -19.62 15.75 -5.49
CA VAL A 497 -19.27 14.33 -5.40
C VAL A 497 -18.39 14.09 -4.19
N LYS A 498 -18.38 12.86 -3.69
CA LYS A 498 -17.72 12.46 -2.46
C LYS A 498 -16.82 11.24 -2.69
N SER A 499 -15.62 11.25 -2.11
CA SER A 499 -14.68 10.12 -2.13
C SER A 499 -15.31 8.83 -1.60
N GLN A 500 -14.61 7.71 -1.76
CA GLN A 500 -14.92 6.51 -0.98
C GLN A 500 -14.81 6.83 0.54
N PRO A 501 -15.49 6.07 1.42
CA PRO A 501 -15.39 6.24 2.87
C PRO A 501 -13.96 6.13 3.39
N LEU A 502 -13.67 6.76 4.53
CA LEU A 502 -12.34 6.79 5.16
C LEU A 502 -11.70 5.41 5.30
N THR A 503 -12.47 4.35 5.59
CA THR A 503 -11.94 2.97 5.66
C THR A 503 -11.41 2.48 4.32
N GLU A 504 -12.12 2.71 3.21
CA GLU A 504 -11.68 2.30 1.87
C GLU A 504 -10.60 3.23 1.28
N PHE A 505 -10.59 4.50 1.70
CA PHE A 505 -9.51 5.43 1.42
C PHE A 505 -8.21 4.95 2.09
N ALA A 506 -8.28 4.58 3.38
CA ALA A 506 -7.16 4.00 4.12
C ALA A 506 -6.73 2.62 3.57
N ASN A 507 -7.68 1.78 3.16
CA ASN A 507 -7.42 0.51 2.48
C ASN A 507 -6.58 0.72 1.21
N SER A 508 -7.05 1.58 0.29
CA SER A 508 -6.36 1.92 -0.96
C SER A 508 -4.95 2.50 -0.70
N LEU A 509 -4.83 3.41 0.26
CA LEU A 509 -3.59 4.03 0.72
C LEU A 509 -2.57 3.00 1.22
N LEU A 510 -3.00 2.01 2.01
CA LEU A 510 -2.11 1.00 2.58
C LEU A 510 -1.73 -0.09 1.57
N GLN A 511 -2.68 -0.58 0.76
CA GLN A 511 -2.47 -1.62 -0.26
C GLN A 511 -1.53 -1.14 -1.37
N LEU A 512 -1.80 0.02 -1.98
CA LEU A 512 -0.97 0.62 -3.02
C LEU A 512 0.28 1.32 -2.48
N SER A 513 0.32 1.64 -1.18
CA SER A 513 1.32 2.54 -0.60
C SER A 513 1.30 3.97 -1.19
N ASP A 514 0.15 4.42 -1.73
CA ASP A 514 0.06 5.69 -2.46
C ASP A 514 0.39 6.90 -1.58
N ASN A 515 1.34 7.72 -2.03
CA ASN A 515 1.82 8.88 -1.29
C ASN A 515 0.82 10.04 -1.32
N MET A 516 0.10 10.25 -2.43
CA MET A 516 -0.86 11.35 -2.59
C MET A 516 -2.04 11.17 -1.64
N LEU A 517 -2.50 9.92 -1.46
CA LEU A 517 -3.54 9.59 -0.48
C LEU A 517 -3.05 9.87 0.95
N ALA A 518 -1.82 9.51 1.29
CA ALA A 518 -1.28 9.72 2.63
C ALA A 518 -1.06 11.21 2.97
N ASP A 519 -0.51 12.00 2.06
CA ASP A 519 -0.28 13.44 2.28
C ASP A 519 -1.55 14.28 2.16
N ALA A 520 -2.57 13.80 1.44
CA ALA A 520 -3.93 14.33 1.54
C ALA A 520 -4.57 13.97 2.89
N LEU A 521 -4.49 12.70 3.33
CA LEU A 521 -5.11 12.25 4.58
C LEU A 521 -4.53 12.95 5.81
N ALA A 522 -3.22 13.18 5.88
CA ALA A 522 -2.61 13.97 6.95
C ALA A 522 -3.17 15.40 7.02
N ARG A 523 -3.51 16.01 5.87
CA ARG A 523 -4.17 17.32 5.81
C ARG A 523 -5.65 17.25 6.15
N GLN A 524 -6.35 16.15 5.83
CA GLN A 524 -7.73 15.93 6.30
C GLN A 524 -7.78 15.78 7.83
N VAL A 525 -6.78 15.11 8.44
CA VAL A 525 -6.61 15.09 9.90
C VAL A 525 -6.37 16.50 10.45
N ALA A 526 -5.53 17.32 9.81
CA ALA A 526 -5.37 18.72 10.22
C ALA A 526 -6.70 19.50 10.17
N LEU A 527 -7.46 19.40 9.06
CA LEU A 527 -8.78 20.04 8.91
C LEU A 527 -9.75 19.58 10.01
N ALA A 528 -9.85 18.27 10.27
CA ALA A 528 -10.70 17.69 11.31
C ALA A 528 -10.31 18.12 12.73
N LYS A 529 -9.04 18.54 12.95
CA LYS A 529 -8.54 19.07 14.22
C LYS A 529 -8.48 20.59 14.28
N GLY A 530 -8.90 21.30 13.22
CA GLY A 530 -8.83 22.77 13.13
C GLY A 530 -7.42 23.34 12.98
N ALA A 531 -6.44 22.50 12.63
CA ALA A 531 -5.05 22.87 12.36
C ALA A 531 -4.85 23.28 10.89
N GLU A 532 -3.68 23.82 10.56
CA GLU A 532 -3.38 24.22 9.18
C GLU A 532 -3.25 23.00 8.25
N PRO A 533 -3.94 22.96 7.09
CA PRO A 533 -3.82 21.88 6.10
C PRO A 533 -2.56 22.02 5.22
N SER A 534 -1.40 22.03 5.87
CA SER A 534 -0.06 21.97 5.27
C SER A 534 0.66 20.67 5.65
N PHE A 535 1.88 20.45 5.16
CA PHE A 535 2.70 19.32 5.62
C PHE A 535 2.99 19.41 7.13
N ALA A 536 3.40 20.58 7.61
CA ALA A 536 3.71 20.80 9.03
C ALA A 536 2.47 20.67 9.93
N GLY A 537 1.34 21.25 9.54
CA GLY A 537 0.10 21.12 10.30
C GLY A 537 -0.51 19.71 10.26
N GLY A 538 -0.37 19.00 9.13
CA GLY A 538 -0.74 17.58 9.01
C GLY A 538 0.13 16.66 9.86
N ALA A 539 1.44 16.92 9.91
CA ALA A 539 2.36 16.20 10.78
C ALA A 539 2.06 16.46 12.27
N SER A 540 1.87 17.72 12.68
CA SER A 540 1.48 18.07 14.06
C SER A 540 0.17 17.40 14.43
N ALA A 541 -0.89 17.57 13.63
CA ALA A 541 -2.20 16.99 13.92
C ALA A 541 -2.17 15.45 14.02
N THR A 542 -1.34 14.79 13.21
CA THR A 542 -1.10 13.34 13.31
C THR A 542 -0.45 12.97 14.65
N MET A 543 0.62 13.68 15.06
CA MET A 543 1.28 13.46 16.35
C MET A 543 0.37 13.81 17.54
N ASP A 544 -0.37 14.92 17.46
CA ASP A 544 -1.28 15.39 18.50
C ASP A 544 -2.44 14.41 18.73
N VAL A 545 -3.02 13.83 17.68
CA VAL A 545 -4.07 12.80 17.81
C VAL A 545 -3.52 11.52 18.43
N LEU A 546 -2.35 11.03 17.98
CA LEU A 546 -1.75 9.82 18.54
C LEU A 546 -1.31 10.01 20.01
N LYS A 547 -0.79 11.19 20.36
CA LYS A 547 -0.46 11.56 21.74
C LYS A 547 -1.72 11.70 22.61
N GLN A 548 -2.79 12.31 22.10
CA GLN A 548 -4.10 12.36 22.78
C GLN A 548 -4.72 10.97 22.96
N ALA A 549 -4.44 10.04 22.05
CA ALA A 549 -4.79 8.63 22.16
C ALA A 549 -3.83 7.79 23.02
N GLY A 550 -2.83 8.40 23.68
CA GLY A 550 -1.96 7.73 24.65
C GLY A 550 -0.85 6.87 24.07
N PHE A 551 -0.36 7.13 22.87
CA PHE A 551 0.85 6.49 22.33
C PHE A 551 2.12 7.25 22.74
N ASP A 552 3.21 6.53 23.06
CA ASP A 552 4.49 7.16 23.40
C ASP A 552 5.30 7.50 22.14
N LEU A 553 5.12 8.72 21.66
CA LEU A 553 5.79 9.27 20.50
C LEU A 553 7.23 9.78 20.80
N THR A 554 7.85 9.39 21.92
CA THR A 554 9.23 9.76 22.23
C THR A 554 10.17 9.32 21.11
N GLY A 555 10.90 10.28 20.52
CA GLY A 555 11.80 10.05 19.39
C GLY A 555 11.15 10.11 18.00
N VAL A 556 9.84 10.36 17.89
CA VAL A 556 9.16 10.58 16.60
C VAL A 556 9.44 11.99 16.07
N GLN A 557 9.80 12.09 14.79
CA GLN A 557 9.89 13.32 14.00
C GLN A 557 9.17 13.08 12.67
N LEU A 558 8.26 13.98 12.30
CA LEU A 558 7.35 13.81 11.17
C LEU A 558 7.33 15.09 10.32
N ASN A 559 7.62 14.94 9.02
CA ASN A 559 7.73 16.04 8.06
C ASN A 559 6.72 15.92 6.91
N ASP A 560 6.21 14.71 6.65
CA ASP A 560 5.14 14.41 5.70
C ASP A 560 4.23 13.30 6.23
N GLY A 561 3.14 12.99 5.52
CA GLY A 561 2.27 11.86 5.82
C GLY A 561 2.64 10.59 5.06
N SER A 562 3.28 10.70 3.90
CA SER A 562 3.60 9.56 3.04
C SER A 562 4.81 8.74 3.51
N GLY A 563 5.74 9.32 4.26
CA GLY A 563 7.02 8.69 4.54
C GLY A 563 8.02 8.77 3.39
N LEU A 564 7.91 9.77 2.51
CA LEU A 564 8.88 10.00 1.43
C LEU A 564 10.08 10.82 1.93
N SER A 565 9.86 11.73 2.88
CA SER A 565 10.89 12.56 3.49
C SER A 565 11.95 11.74 4.22
N ASP A 566 13.22 11.91 3.82
CA ASP A 566 14.38 11.28 4.46
C ASP A 566 14.61 11.78 5.90
N GLN A 567 13.99 12.92 6.24
CA GLN A 567 14.08 13.55 7.57
C GLN A 567 13.11 12.96 8.58
N ASN A 568 12.04 12.26 8.16
CA ASN A 568 11.18 11.49 9.07
C ASN A 568 12.01 10.53 9.96
N LYS A 569 11.69 10.45 11.25
CA LYS A 569 12.30 9.50 12.19
C LYS A 569 11.20 8.87 13.04
N ILE A 570 11.14 7.54 13.08
CA ILE A 570 10.15 6.81 13.88
C ILE A 570 10.88 5.64 14.57
N PRO A 571 10.71 5.44 15.90
CA PRO A 571 11.14 4.22 16.57
C PRO A 571 10.26 3.03 16.19
N ALA A 572 10.86 1.84 16.02
CA ALA A 572 10.11 0.61 15.72
C ALA A 572 9.04 0.29 16.79
N LYS A 573 9.27 0.65 18.07
CA LYS A 573 8.27 0.53 19.14
C LYS A 573 6.94 1.19 18.77
N VAL A 574 6.95 2.42 18.25
CA VAL A 574 5.73 3.20 17.95
C VAL A 574 4.88 2.54 16.86
N LEU A 575 5.54 1.99 15.83
CA LEU A 575 4.84 1.23 14.78
C LEU A 575 4.17 -0.03 15.36
N SER A 576 4.87 -0.75 16.24
CA SER A 576 4.32 -1.95 16.88
C SER A 576 3.24 -1.64 17.93
N GLU A 577 3.35 -0.56 18.69
CA GLU A 577 2.36 -0.13 19.68
C GLU A 577 1.00 0.16 19.00
N ILE A 578 1.03 0.94 17.91
CA ILE A 578 -0.17 1.30 17.14
C ILE A 578 -0.80 0.05 16.50
N LEU A 579 0.01 -0.85 15.95
CA LEU A 579 -0.46 -2.12 15.37
C LEU A 579 -0.97 -3.12 16.43
N ALA A 580 -0.35 -3.17 17.61
CA ALA A 580 -0.76 -4.06 18.70
C ALA A 580 -2.11 -3.66 19.25
N VAL A 581 -2.36 -2.35 19.44
CA VAL A 581 -3.69 -1.85 19.81
C VAL A 581 -4.73 -2.17 18.71
N ALA A 582 -4.37 -2.11 17.42
CA ALA A 582 -5.27 -2.51 16.34
C ALA A 582 -5.56 -4.03 16.30
N ALA A 583 -4.58 -4.85 16.72
CA ALA A 583 -4.62 -6.31 16.70
C ALA A 583 -5.13 -6.96 18.01
N ALA A 584 -5.33 -6.16 19.06
CA ALA A 584 -5.74 -6.65 20.37
C ALA A 584 -7.12 -7.35 20.34
N PRO A 585 -7.39 -8.24 21.31
CA PRO A 585 -8.70 -8.85 21.50
C PRO A 585 -9.77 -7.80 21.78
N ASP A 586 -11.02 -8.12 21.43
CA ASP A 586 -12.15 -7.23 21.73
C ASP A 586 -12.33 -7.00 23.23
N GLY A 587 -12.69 -5.76 23.58
CA GLY A 587 -12.89 -5.30 24.95
C GLY A 587 -11.61 -4.97 25.74
N GLN A 588 -10.42 -5.35 25.28
CA GLN A 588 -9.16 -5.09 26.02
C GLN A 588 -8.72 -3.62 25.96
N ASP A 589 -8.90 -2.95 24.82
CA ASP A 589 -8.55 -1.53 24.65
C ASP A 589 -9.65 -0.80 23.85
N PRO A 590 -10.21 0.33 24.35
CA PRO A 590 -11.27 1.06 23.68
C PRO A 590 -10.86 1.67 22.32
N ARG A 591 -9.56 1.78 22.04
CA ARG A 591 -9.01 2.26 20.76
C ARG A 591 -9.04 1.17 19.68
N THR A 592 -9.07 -0.12 20.06
CA THR A 592 -8.96 -1.25 19.14
C THR A 592 -10.05 -1.26 18.07
N ALA A 593 -11.32 -1.06 18.46
CA ALA A 593 -12.44 -1.02 17.52
C ALA A 593 -12.28 0.09 16.47
N LYS A 594 -11.68 1.24 16.85
CA LYS A 594 -11.35 2.31 15.90
C LYS A 594 -10.18 1.97 14.98
N LEU A 595 -9.15 1.31 15.50
CA LEU A 595 -7.91 1.07 14.74
C LEU A 595 -7.93 -0.21 13.89
N ARG A 596 -8.74 -1.21 14.22
CA ARG A 596 -8.73 -2.52 13.53
C ARG A 596 -8.94 -2.48 12.01
N PRO A 597 -9.73 -1.56 11.40
CA PRO A 597 -9.82 -1.45 9.94
C PRO A 597 -8.46 -1.28 9.22
N MET A 598 -7.47 -0.68 9.89
CA MET A 598 -6.10 -0.57 9.39
C MET A 598 -5.47 -1.94 9.05
N LEU A 599 -5.80 -3.00 9.81
CA LEU A 599 -5.25 -4.34 9.59
C LEU A 599 -5.82 -5.03 8.33
N ALA A 600 -7.06 -4.69 7.95
CA ALA A 600 -7.65 -5.17 6.70
C ALA A 600 -6.98 -4.54 5.48
N GLY A 601 -6.56 -3.28 5.58
CA GLY A 601 -5.81 -2.56 4.56
C GLY A 601 -4.35 -2.97 4.39
N LEU A 602 -3.78 -3.80 5.27
CA LEU A 602 -2.40 -4.26 5.14
C LEU A 602 -2.23 -5.23 3.94
N PRO A 603 -1.25 -4.99 3.04
CA PRO A 603 -0.84 -5.95 2.01
C PRO A 603 -0.61 -7.37 2.56
N VAL A 604 -1.03 -8.39 1.81
CA VAL A 604 -0.86 -9.81 2.16
C VAL A 604 0.34 -10.40 1.41
N ALA A 605 1.24 -11.07 2.16
CA ALA A 605 2.39 -11.79 1.63
C ALA A 605 2.05 -12.73 0.48
N GLY A 606 2.51 -12.42 -0.73
CA GLY A 606 2.24 -13.21 -1.92
C GLY A 606 0.79 -13.16 -2.42
N GLY A 607 -0.02 -12.20 -1.97
CA GLY A 607 -1.47 -12.17 -2.23
C GLY A 607 -2.08 -10.79 -2.54
N SER A 608 -1.55 -9.68 -2.02
CA SER A 608 -2.06 -8.35 -2.35
C SER A 608 -1.05 -7.21 -2.18
N GLY A 609 -1.32 -6.09 -2.85
CA GLY A 609 -0.59 -4.82 -2.68
C GLY A 609 0.92 -4.95 -2.84
N THR A 610 1.67 -4.14 -2.10
CA THR A 610 3.15 -4.13 -2.14
C THR A 610 3.84 -5.42 -1.64
N LEU A 611 3.08 -6.45 -1.25
CA LEU A 611 3.59 -7.79 -0.91
C LEU A 611 3.19 -8.90 -1.91
N GLU A 612 2.36 -8.61 -2.93
CA GLU A 612 1.89 -9.57 -3.95
C GLU A 612 3.01 -10.40 -4.58
N LYS A 613 4.11 -9.74 -4.98
CA LYS A 613 5.25 -10.34 -5.68
C LYS A 613 6.39 -10.76 -4.75
N ARG A 614 6.14 -10.83 -3.43
CA ARG A 614 7.11 -11.26 -2.39
C ARG A 614 6.75 -12.64 -1.84
N TYR A 615 7.57 -13.18 -0.94
CA TYR A 615 7.37 -14.51 -0.33
C TYR A 615 7.28 -15.63 -1.38
N GLY A 616 8.09 -15.52 -2.45
CA GLY A 616 8.30 -16.58 -3.45
C GLY A 616 9.53 -17.44 -3.15
N ASP A 617 10.55 -16.88 -2.51
CA ASP A 617 11.81 -17.59 -2.20
C ASP A 617 11.60 -18.69 -1.15
N PRO A 618 12.28 -19.85 -1.23
CA PRO A 618 12.13 -20.93 -0.25
C PRO A 618 12.35 -20.48 1.20
N ALA A 619 13.26 -19.54 1.44
CA ALA A 619 13.59 -19.02 2.77
C ALA A 619 12.44 -18.22 3.42
N SER A 620 11.64 -17.49 2.64
CA SER A 620 10.52 -16.67 3.12
C SER A 620 9.15 -17.28 2.84
N SER A 621 9.05 -18.28 1.95
CA SER A 621 7.83 -18.94 1.47
C SER A 621 6.76 -19.24 2.54
N ALA A 622 7.16 -19.60 3.77
CA ALA A 622 6.23 -19.90 4.86
C ALA A 622 5.40 -18.70 5.33
N GLY A 623 5.85 -17.46 5.12
CA GLY A 623 5.06 -16.27 5.42
C GLY A 623 3.95 -15.99 4.39
N ARG A 624 3.95 -16.68 3.25
CA ARG A 624 2.98 -16.48 2.16
C ARG A 624 1.55 -16.78 2.62
N GLY A 625 0.65 -15.83 2.41
CA GLY A 625 -0.74 -15.86 2.89
C GLY A 625 -0.94 -15.48 4.35
N TRP A 626 0.10 -15.54 5.19
CA TRP A 626 0.01 -15.35 6.64
C TRP A 626 0.52 -14.00 7.13
N VAL A 627 1.65 -13.53 6.60
CA VAL A 627 2.20 -12.21 6.93
C VAL A 627 1.36 -11.13 6.24
N ARG A 628 0.89 -10.16 7.03
CA ARG A 628 0.22 -8.94 6.55
C ARG A 628 1.05 -7.74 7.00
N GLY A 629 1.47 -6.86 6.10
CA GLY A 629 2.36 -5.78 6.52
C GLY A 629 2.51 -4.62 5.56
N LYS A 630 2.64 -3.43 6.12
CA LYS A 630 2.98 -2.22 5.38
C LYS A 630 4.48 -2.20 5.12
N THR A 631 4.84 -2.09 3.85
CA THR A 631 6.21 -1.89 3.38
C THR A 631 6.65 -0.43 3.49
N GLY A 632 7.96 -0.21 3.64
CA GLY A 632 8.62 1.04 3.30
C GLY A 632 9.95 0.77 2.59
N THR A 633 10.30 1.64 1.65
CA THR A 633 11.54 1.55 0.87
C THR A 633 11.98 2.95 0.42
N LEU A 634 13.25 3.28 0.66
CA LEU A 634 14.02 4.40 0.07
C LEU A 634 15.47 3.89 -0.14
N SER A 635 16.35 4.66 -0.79
CA SER A 635 17.78 4.29 -0.90
C SER A 635 18.38 4.05 0.48
N GLY A 636 18.92 2.85 0.70
CA GLY A 636 19.51 2.45 1.98
C GLY A 636 18.51 2.19 3.12
N VAL A 637 17.20 2.25 2.88
CA VAL A 637 16.15 2.10 3.92
C VAL A 637 15.12 1.08 3.49
N ASN A 638 14.95 0.02 4.28
CA ASN A 638 13.97 -1.03 4.06
C ASN A 638 13.18 -1.28 5.34
N THR A 639 11.85 -1.21 5.29
CA THR A 639 11.01 -1.39 6.48
C THR A 639 9.80 -2.29 6.20
N LEU A 640 9.37 -3.03 7.22
CA LEU A 640 8.17 -3.85 7.20
C LEU A 640 7.56 -3.87 8.60
N ALA A 641 6.31 -3.40 8.74
CA ALA A 641 5.57 -3.43 10.00
C ALA A 641 4.15 -3.96 9.76
N GLY A 642 3.68 -4.83 10.64
CA GLY A 642 2.43 -5.55 10.41
C GLY A 642 2.13 -6.62 11.45
N VAL A 643 1.39 -7.64 11.02
CA VAL A 643 0.90 -8.74 11.85
C VAL A 643 1.05 -10.09 11.13
N VAL A 644 1.13 -11.16 11.89
CA VAL A 644 1.24 -12.54 11.40
C VAL A 644 0.63 -13.49 12.43
N LEU A 645 -0.16 -14.46 11.96
CA LEU A 645 -0.61 -15.57 12.79
C LEU A 645 0.49 -16.63 12.82
N ASP A 646 0.88 -17.13 13.99
CA ASP A 646 1.82 -18.26 14.09
C ASP A 646 1.11 -19.64 13.96
N THR A 647 1.91 -20.71 13.96
CA THR A 647 1.41 -22.10 13.87
C THR A 647 0.59 -22.56 15.07
N ASP A 648 0.71 -21.89 16.22
CA ASP A 648 -0.08 -22.16 17.42
C ASP A 648 -1.41 -21.38 17.39
N GLY A 649 -1.59 -20.49 16.42
CA GLY A 649 -2.77 -19.64 16.25
C GLY A 649 -2.68 -18.30 16.99
N ARG A 650 -1.51 -17.92 17.52
CA ARG A 650 -1.32 -16.63 18.21
C ARG A 650 -1.14 -15.51 17.19
N MET A 651 -1.71 -14.33 17.48
CA MET A 651 -1.50 -13.13 16.67
C MET A 651 -0.25 -12.39 17.16
N LEU A 652 0.80 -12.37 16.33
CA LEU A 652 2.03 -11.64 16.58
C LEU A 652 2.03 -10.34 15.77
N VAL A 653 2.33 -9.23 16.44
CA VAL A 653 2.55 -7.91 15.83
C VAL A 653 4.05 -7.69 15.72
N PHE A 654 4.53 -7.12 14.61
CA PHE A 654 5.95 -6.84 14.42
C PHE A 654 6.20 -5.49 13.76
N ALA A 655 7.34 -4.89 14.08
CA ALA A 655 7.90 -3.76 13.36
C ALA A 655 9.40 -3.99 13.15
N LEU A 656 9.86 -3.94 11.90
CA LEU A 656 11.23 -4.21 11.51
C LEU A 656 11.73 -3.08 10.60
N MET A 657 12.87 -2.49 10.96
CA MET A 657 13.43 -1.32 10.28
C MET A 657 14.91 -1.54 10.01
N SER A 658 15.28 -1.61 8.74
CA SER A 658 16.64 -1.82 8.26
C SER A 658 17.16 -0.55 7.60
N SER A 659 18.38 -0.14 7.99
CA SER A 659 19.06 1.06 7.47
C SER A 659 20.51 0.72 7.09
N GLY A 660 21.01 1.32 6.00
CA GLY A 660 22.30 1.01 5.40
C GLY A 660 22.32 -0.31 4.62
N SER A 661 21.17 -0.79 4.14
CA SER A 661 21.03 -2.06 3.41
C SER A 661 20.77 -1.88 1.92
N ASP A 662 21.18 -2.86 1.11
CA ASP A 662 20.70 -2.98 -0.27
C ASP A 662 19.18 -3.15 -0.29
N GLN A 663 18.51 -2.55 -1.29
CA GLN A 663 17.06 -2.58 -1.39
C GLN A 663 16.50 -4.00 -1.48
N ASN A 664 17.03 -4.81 -2.39
CA ASN A 664 16.43 -6.09 -2.73
C ASN A 664 16.79 -7.16 -1.69
N LYS A 665 18.05 -7.20 -1.26
CA LYS A 665 18.51 -8.09 -0.18
C LYS A 665 17.92 -7.72 1.17
N GLY A 666 17.85 -6.42 1.50
CA GLY A 666 17.22 -5.94 2.74
C GLY A 666 15.75 -6.31 2.80
N ARG A 667 15.00 -6.14 1.70
CA ARG A 667 13.61 -6.61 1.57
C ARG A 667 13.48 -8.13 1.74
N ALA A 668 14.30 -8.92 1.06
CA ALA A 668 14.26 -10.37 1.16
C ALA A 668 14.59 -10.86 2.57
N ALA A 669 15.60 -10.29 3.23
CA ALA A 669 15.97 -10.63 4.60
C ALA A 669 14.87 -10.25 5.62
N LEU A 670 14.19 -9.10 5.44
CA LEU A 670 13.03 -8.73 6.25
C LEU A 670 11.87 -9.73 6.08
N ASP A 671 11.65 -10.24 4.87
CA ASP A 671 10.63 -11.27 4.62
C ASP A 671 11.00 -12.61 5.27
N VAL A 672 12.28 -12.97 5.37
CA VAL A 672 12.72 -14.16 6.11
C VAL A 672 12.50 -13.97 7.62
N VAL A 673 12.76 -12.78 8.18
CA VAL A 673 12.44 -12.48 9.59
C VAL A 673 10.93 -12.62 9.84
N ALA A 674 10.08 -11.97 9.04
CA ALA A 674 8.63 -12.04 9.21
C ALA A 674 8.04 -13.44 8.94
N ALA A 675 8.56 -14.17 7.96
CA ALA A 675 8.18 -15.56 7.69
C ALA A 675 8.64 -16.55 8.77
N THR A 676 9.68 -16.22 9.53
CA THR A 676 10.10 -17.01 10.69
C THR A 676 9.04 -16.95 11.79
N LEU A 677 8.48 -15.76 12.04
CA LEU A 677 7.41 -15.56 13.04
C LEU A 677 6.20 -16.48 12.81
N HIS A 678 5.79 -16.73 11.56
CA HIS A 678 4.71 -17.67 11.28
C HIS A 678 5.01 -19.08 11.80
N LYS A 679 6.27 -19.53 11.74
CA LYS A 679 6.67 -20.87 12.22
C LYS A 679 6.85 -20.95 13.75
N CYS A 680 6.68 -19.84 14.46
CA CYS A 680 7.09 -19.75 15.86
C CYS A 680 6.04 -20.27 16.84
N GLY A 681 5.75 -21.57 16.84
CA GLY A 681 5.27 -22.28 18.05
C GLY A 681 6.36 -22.38 19.14
N CYS A 682 7.17 -21.33 19.30
CA CYS A 682 8.46 -21.36 19.98
C CYS A 682 8.30 -21.12 21.48
N ARG A 683 8.23 -22.21 22.25
CA ARG A 683 8.18 -22.21 23.72
C ARG A 683 9.54 -22.60 24.31
#